data_AF-A0A956TPE6-F1
#
_entry.id   AF-A0A956TPE6-F1
#
_cell.length_a   1.000
_cell.length_b   1.000
_cell.length_c   1.000
_cell.angle_alpha   90.00
_cell.angle_beta   90.00
_cell.angle_gamma   90.00
#
_symmetry.space_group_name_H-M   'P 1'
#
loop_
_entity.id
_entity.type
_entity.pdbx_description
1 polymer ?
#
loop_
_entity_poly.entity_id
_entity_poly.type
_entity_poly.pdbx_seq_one_letter_code
_entity_poly.pdbx_strand_id
1 'polypeptide(L)'
;VSYVLLIHTLEKSKPPESPLEEAARLAAGALTDVHLQHSGFGFVGLCDTLKDENAYDHASRRIRSINSVKANLRSCAILAGDLDQKPLLDQIEKDIVELEGLEARLVSTIWKSVEADSSRTGIHYRVEELLKRKLSRQGRLQEVKIVLGRYGKTSGGPTLVTAPAREKGEAFVQNGFYRENVDIPTLRGHHLQFHRLGTEIDIIEPRNFRNIANQMEPSAVMIEATLESNAGSGATKRFVLRACASIGAPQPPPVSTCLAMRFPHGLPRQFGSTRDFLDDSIWLGEGRWLTAEHGSVPGNGELEESHRLDDMLPSQALAVGIYHWLRGISTPVDPDKALDFLSTKFEMDRLEKSGRGLDTNSCLVKDTGARERALSRGFEAGSSGQKALKQVFEYQGTLTEYPASAFPIAVSAQGEARIAGRSRYDAGLIADYQDALYNTNLAALDTMATTRAFIRRADVEISLIARRADSEKNRLASIERHHMEGKTAEQARRRLATMIAVDTTRKELLTAARSRARTAGQNAFRAASRSYELAASTFSLCRNGLHRIISPYPAFLLGRDQVFVPIYQPLAEAQLLADTPERASPWLQNGLSISKSIRQAFARPGKVRTGSGPLDMVLAEHGGNDLIKPATIILDALDFESGVAPSTHIATLYPFANQPVPEAQGFFYDKRALSTGQDPKVVWSVVMRDCQARQDGSQPGRTLVGSDWHWCDKFSPPIGSCPELAVEFQLRRPLPEPRGLPFDTFIRDPVYKRQTPLIPPLPAQMM
;
A
#
# COMPACT_ATOMS: atom_id res chain seq x y z
N VAL A 1 0.98 -38.43 -43.50
CA VAL A 1 2.18 -39.31 -43.45
C VAL A 1 3.28 -38.83 -44.41
N SER A 2 2.97 -38.48 -45.67
CA SER A 2 3.97 -38.06 -46.67
C SER A 2 4.72 -36.74 -46.36
N TYR A 3 4.11 -35.81 -45.60
CA TYR A 3 4.75 -34.53 -45.23
C TYR A 3 5.81 -34.69 -44.13
N VAL A 4 5.59 -35.60 -43.18
CA VAL A 4 6.52 -35.90 -42.07
C VAL A 4 7.78 -36.63 -42.59
N LEU A 5 7.61 -37.51 -43.58
CA LEU A 5 8.73 -38.17 -44.24
C LEU A 5 9.58 -37.21 -45.07
N LEU A 6 8.99 -36.20 -45.70
CA LEU A 6 9.70 -35.19 -46.50
C LEU A 6 10.55 -34.26 -45.60
N ILE A 7 10.03 -33.84 -44.45
CA ILE A 7 10.79 -33.06 -43.45
C ILE A 7 11.97 -33.90 -42.91
N HIS A 8 11.73 -35.18 -42.62
CA HIS A 8 12.78 -36.08 -42.12
C HIS A 8 13.85 -36.44 -43.18
N THR A 9 13.51 -36.36 -44.48
CA THR A 9 14.49 -36.50 -45.57
C THR A 9 15.24 -35.20 -45.86
N LEU A 10 14.60 -34.04 -45.68
CA LEU A 10 15.27 -32.74 -45.79
C LEU A 10 16.22 -32.47 -44.62
N GLU A 11 15.88 -32.88 -43.38
CA GLU A 11 16.82 -32.83 -42.25
C GLU A 11 18.06 -33.72 -42.46
N LYS A 12 17.89 -34.88 -43.11
CA LYS A 12 18.99 -35.79 -43.47
C LYS A 12 19.84 -35.31 -44.66
N SER A 13 19.46 -34.20 -45.30
CA SER A 13 20.20 -33.63 -46.45
C SER A 13 21.20 -32.53 -46.08
N LYS A 14 21.28 -32.14 -44.79
CA LYS A 14 22.42 -31.33 -44.32
C LYS A 14 23.68 -32.22 -44.33
N PRO A 15 24.80 -31.78 -44.94
CA PRO A 15 26.06 -32.50 -44.84
C PRO A 15 26.38 -32.72 -43.35
N PRO A 16 26.96 -33.87 -42.95
CA PRO A 16 27.33 -34.10 -41.56
C PRO A 16 28.25 -32.97 -41.11
N GLU A 17 27.83 -32.23 -40.08
CA GLU A 17 28.63 -31.14 -39.51
C GLU A 17 30.01 -31.65 -39.15
N SER A 18 31.04 -30.87 -39.48
CA SER A 18 32.41 -31.22 -39.13
C SER A 18 32.50 -31.38 -37.61
N PRO A 19 33.15 -32.43 -37.07
CA PRO A 19 33.33 -32.59 -35.63
C PRO A 19 33.95 -31.36 -34.95
N LEU A 20 34.73 -30.58 -35.70
CA LEU A 20 35.34 -29.35 -35.23
C LEU A 20 34.38 -28.16 -35.19
N GLU A 21 33.43 -28.09 -36.14
CA GLU A 21 32.36 -27.10 -36.15
C GLU A 21 31.39 -27.36 -34.99
N GLU A 22 31.03 -28.62 -34.74
CA GLU A 22 30.22 -29.01 -33.60
C GLU A 22 30.91 -28.68 -32.26
N ALA A 23 32.23 -28.91 -32.19
CA ALA A 23 33.04 -28.50 -31.05
C ALA A 23 33.07 -26.98 -30.84
N ALA A 24 33.18 -26.19 -31.93
CA ALA A 24 33.12 -24.74 -31.86
C ALA A 24 31.75 -24.25 -31.39
N ARG A 25 30.65 -24.85 -31.88
CA ARG A 25 29.30 -24.55 -31.39
C ARG A 25 29.09 -24.94 -29.94
N LEU A 26 29.61 -26.09 -29.52
CA LEU A 26 29.54 -26.53 -28.13
C LEU A 26 30.25 -25.54 -27.20
N ALA A 27 31.43 -25.06 -27.59
CA ALA A 27 32.15 -24.05 -26.83
C ALA A 27 31.40 -22.72 -26.79
N ALA A 28 30.90 -22.25 -27.93
CA ALA A 28 30.12 -21.02 -28.02
C ALA A 28 28.85 -21.07 -27.15
N GLY A 29 28.10 -22.18 -27.21
CA GLY A 29 26.88 -22.37 -26.41
C GLY A 29 27.17 -22.58 -24.92
N ALA A 30 28.32 -23.16 -24.56
CA ALA A 30 28.72 -23.22 -23.17
C ALA A 30 29.14 -21.83 -22.63
N LEU A 31 29.65 -20.94 -23.49
CA LEU A 31 29.99 -19.56 -23.11
C LEU A 31 28.77 -18.67 -22.92
N THR A 32 27.67 -18.88 -23.66
CA THR A 32 26.42 -18.15 -23.43
C THR A 32 25.81 -18.46 -22.05
N ASP A 33 26.20 -19.58 -21.45
CA ASP A 33 25.77 -20.03 -20.14
C ASP A 33 26.61 -19.48 -18.98
N VAL A 34 27.78 -18.92 -19.25
CA VAL A 34 28.65 -18.33 -18.23
C VAL A 34 28.06 -17.00 -17.77
N HIS A 35 27.83 -16.89 -16.47
CA HIS A 35 27.21 -15.71 -15.88
C HIS A 35 27.69 -15.50 -14.45
N LEU A 36 27.46 -14.29 -13.94
CA LEU A 36 27.65 -13.92 -12.54
C LEU A 36 26.31 -13.54 -11.94
N GLN A 37 26.15 -13.78 -10.64
CA GLN A 37 25.01 -13.29 -9.89
C GLN A 37 25.34 -11.95 -9.23
N HIS A 38 24.42 -11.00 -9.34
CA HIS A 38 24.51 -9.67 -8.75
C HIS A 38 23.21 -9.28 -8.02
N SER A 39 23.35 -8.62 -6.87
CA SER A 39 22.21 -8.24 -6.02
C SER A 39 21.22 -7.26 -6.68
N GLY A 40 21.68 -6.42 -7.61
CA GLY A 40 20.82 -5.44 -8.30
C GLY A 40 20.42 -5.82 -9.73
N PHE A 41 21.22 -6.66 -10.40
CA PHE A 41 21.03 -6.97 -11.83
C PHE A 41 20.59 -8.42 -12.10
N GLY A 42 20.56 -9.27 -11.07
CA GLY A 42 20.27 -10.69 -11.19
C GLY A 42 21.44 -11.46 -11.82
N PHE A 43 21.14 -12.39 -12.72
CA PHE A 43 22.17 -13.15 -13.44
C PHE A 43 22.60 -12.37 -14.69
N VAL A 44 23.88 -12.02 -14.78
CA VAL A 44 24.46 -11.25 -15.89
C VAL A 44 25.50 -12.10 -16.63
N GLY A 45 25.36 -12.19 -17.95
CA GLY A 45 26.24 -12.97 -18.84
C GLY A 45 26.51 -12.25 -20.16
N LEU A 46 27.02 -12.97 -21.16
CA LEU A 46 27.26 -12.41 -22.50
C LEU A 46 25.97 -12.19 -23.27
N CYS A 47 25.06 -13.17 -23.26
CA CYS A 47 23.83 -13.15 -24.03
C CYS A 47 22.60 -13.21 -23.11
N ASP A 48 21.50 -12.60 -23.56
CA ASP A 48 20.20 -12.79 -22.91
C ASP A 48 19.74 -14.22 -23.18
N THR A 49 19.50 -15.01 -22.13
CA THR A 49 19.06 -16.41 -22.24
C THR A 49 18.05 -16.75 -21.16
N LEU A 50 17.20 -17.74 -21.43
CA LEU A 50 16.25 -18.31 -20.47
C LEU A 50 16.62 -19.77 -20.22
N LYS A 51 16.87 -20.13 -18.95
CA LYS A 51 17.10 -21.51 -18.55
C LYS A 51 15.91 -22.06 -17.78
N ASP A 52 15.34 -23.14 -18.30
CA ASP A 52 14.38 -23.97 -17.57
C ASP A 52 15.15 -24.90 -16.61
N GLU A 53 15.32 -24.46 -15.35
CA GLU A 53 15.77 -25.35 -14.28
C GLU A 53 14.53 -26.02 -13.66
N ASN A 54 14.23 -27.26 -14.07
CA ASN A 54 13.15 -28.13 -13.57
C ASN A 54 11.70 -27.59 -13.70
N ALA A 55 10.87 -28.28 -14.48
CA ALA A 55 9.44 -27.99 -14.71
C ALA A 55 8.52 -27.96 -13.46
N TYR A 56 9.07 -28.13 -12.25
CA TYR A 56 8.32 -28.15 -10.98
C TYR A 56 8.49 -26.87 -10.14
N ASP A 57 9.44 -25.98 -10.47
CA ASP A 57 9.59 -24.68 -9.81
C ASP A 57 9.48 -23.61 -10.90
N HIS A 58 8.44 -22.78 -10.87
CA HIS A 58 8.12 -21.79 -11.92
C HIS A 58 9.16 -20.65 -12.07
N ALA A 59 10.35 -20.77 -11.49
CA ALA A 59 11.41 -19.77 -11.58
C ALA A 59 12.39 -20.13 -12.70
N SER A 60 12.00 -19.90 -13.95
CA SER A 60 12.94 -19.90 -15.07
C SER A 60 14.08 -18.92 -14.77
N ARG A 61 15.33 -19.39 -14.81
CA ARG A 61 16.50 -18.57 -14.53
C ARG A 61 16.85 -17.76 -15.77
N ARG A 62 16.56 -16.46 -15.75
CA ARG A 62 16.89 -15.54 -16.85
C ARG A 62 18.29 -14.98 -16.64
N ILE A 63 19.17 -15.18 -17.63
CA ILE A 63 20.47 -14.52 -17.71
C ILE A 63 20.28 -13.31 -18.63
N ARG A 64 20.74 -12.14 -18.18
CA ARG A 64 20.70 -10.90 -18.95
C ARG A 64 22.06 -10.62 -19.56
N SER A 65 22.11 -10.15 -20.81
CA SER A 65 23.37 -9.74 -21.40
C SER A 65 23.88 -8.47 -20.70
N ILE A 66 25.20 -8.39 -20.54
CA ILE A 66 25.86 -7.18 -20.04
C ILE A 66 25.49 -5.96 -20.90
N ASN A 67 25.36 -6.16 -22.21
CA ASN A 67 24.89 -5.16 -23.17
C ASN A 67 23.47 -4.66 -22.86
N SER A 68 22.52 -5.54 -22.58
CA SER A 68 21.15 -5.14 -22.24
C SER A 68 21.11 -4.36 -20.91
N VAL A 69 21.88 -4.78 -19.91
CA VAL A 69 22.00 -4.03 -18.64
C VAL A 69 22.56 -2.63 -18.87
N LYS A 70 23.66 -2.50 -19.63
CA LYS A 70 24.26 -1.21 -20.02
C LYS A 70 23.28 -0.29 -20.74
N ALA A 71 22.54 -0.84 -21.70
CA ALA A 71 21.58 -0.09 -22.50
C ALA A 71 20.41 0.43 -21.66
N ASN A 72 19.92 -0.38 -20.70
CA ASN A 72 18.91 0.07 -19.75
C ASN A 72 19.45 1.19 -18.85
N LEU A 73 20.67 1.06 -18.30
CA LEU A 73 21.27 2.13 -17.50
C LEU A 73 21.44 3.42 -18.28
N ARG A 74 21.89 3.36 -19.54
CA ARG A 74 21.98 4.52 -20.43
C ARG A 74 20.61 5.17 -20.65
N SER A 75 19.59 4.37 -20.94
CA SER A 75 18.24 4.87 -21.20
C SER A 75 17.63 5.49 -19.94
N CYS A 76 17.77 4.84 -18.78
CA CYS A 76 17.36 5.37 -17.49
C CYS A 76 18.12 6.65 -17.11
N ALA A 77 19.41 6.77 -17.43
CA ALA A 77 20.18 7.98 -17.20
C ALA A 77 19.66 9.19 -18.00
N ILE A 78 19.29 8.96 -19.26
CA ILE A 78 18.65 9.99 -20.11
C ILE A 78 17.31 10.40 -19.50
N LEU A 79 16.46 9.41 -19.18
CA LEU A 79 15.14 9.66 -18.60
C LEU A 79 15.24 10.40 -17.25
N ALA A 80 16.18 10.02 -16.40
CA ALA A 80 16.43 10.66 -15.11
C ALA A 80 16.84 12.14 -15.27
N GLY A 81 17.63 12.45 -16.30
CA GLY A 81 17.96 13.82 -16.68
C GLY A 81 16.74 14.63 -17.11
N ASP A 82 15.83 14.03 -17.89
CA ASP A 82 14.60 14.68 -18.34
C ASP A 82 13.56 14.87 -17.22
N LEU A 83 13.62 14.04 -16.18
CA LEU A 83 12.76 14.13 -14.99
C LEU A 83 13.32 15.07 -13.92
N ASP A 84 14.58 15.51 -14.04
CA ASP A 84 15.30 16.35 -13.06
C ASP A 84 15.32 15.76 -11.63
N GLN A 85 15.42 14.42 -11.53
CA GLN A 85 15.37 13.69 -10.25
C GLN A 85 16.78 13.35 -9.76
N LYS A 86 17.35 14.16 -8.87
CA LYS A 86 18.72 13.99 -8.37
C LYS A 86 18.98 12.64 -7.67
N PRO A 87 18.14 12.15 -6.74
CA PRO A 87 18.38 10.86 -6.09
C PRO A 87 18.41 9.69 -7.07
N LEU A 88 17.62 9.78 -8.14
CA LEU A 88 17.63 8.79 -9.21
C LEU A 88 18.95 8.80 -9.99
N LEU A 89 19.48 9.99 -10.34
CA LEU A 89 20.78 10.12 -11.00
C LEU A 89 21.92 9.55 -10.13
N ASP A 90 21.90 9.83 -8.82
CA ASP A 90 22.89 9.32 -7.88
C ASP A 90 22.81 7.78 -7.76
N GLN A 91 21.61 7.20 -7.80
CA GLN A 91 21.45 5.73 -7.80
C GLN A 91 21.96 5.09 -9.09
N ILE A 92 21.67 5.68 -10.25
CA ILE A 92 22.14 5.17 -11.55
C ILE A 92 23.67 5.23 -11.63
N GLU A 93 24.31 6.27 -11.12
CA GLU A 93 25.77 6.37 -11.07
C GLU A 93 26.39 5.25 -10.24
N LYS A 94 25.85 4.97 -9.04
CA LYS A 94 26.29 3.84 -8.20
C LYS A 94 26.18 2.52 -8.97
N ASP A 95 25.05 2.29 -9.64
CA ASP A 95 24.79 1.09 -10.43
C ASP A 95 25.74 0.97 -11.65
N ILE A 96 26.14 2.08 -12.29
CA ILE A 96 27.14 2.08 -13.37
C ILE A 96 28.50 1.62 -12.84
N VAL A 97 28.96 2.16 -11.70
CA VAL A 97 30.23 1.78 -11.07
C VAL A 97 30.24 0.30 -10.69
N GLU A 98 29.14 -0.21 -10.12
CA GLU A 98 28.99 -1.62 -9.80
C GLU A 98 29.01 -2.49 -11.07
N LEU A 99 28.41 -2.03 -12.17
CA LEU A 99 28.38 -2.74 -13.44
C LEU A 99 29.78 -2.86 -14.09
N GLU A 100 30.60 -1.81 -14.04
CA GLU A 100 31.99 -1.84 -14.52
C GLU A 100 32.80 -2.93 -13.78
N GLY A 101 32.65 -3.00 -12.46
CA GLY A 101 33.28 -4.05 -11.65
C GLY A 101 32.73 -5.46 -11.97
N LEU A 102 31.43 -5.57 -12.26
CA LEU A 102 30.80 -6.83 -12.65
C LEU A 102 31.27 -7.31 -14.03
N GLU A 103 31.43 -6.40 -14.99
CA GLU A 103 31.94 -6.70 -16.33
C GLU A 103 33.35 -7.26 -16.28
N ALA A 104 34.28 -6.59 -15.56
CA ALA A 104 35.65 -7.07 -15.41
C ALA A 104 35.72 -8.47 -14.80
N ARG A 105 34.87 -8.75 -13.81
CA ARG A 105 34.74 -10.09 -13.19
C ARG A 105 34.17 -11.10 -14.18
N LEU A 106 33.15 -10.73 -14.96
CA LEU A 106 32.50 -11.61 -15.93
C LEU A 106 33.50 -12.03 -17.01
N VAL A 107 34.25 -11.07 -17.56
CA VAL A 107 35.32 -11.33 -18.53
C VAL A 107 36.35 -12.29 -17.93
N SER A 108 36.85 -12.02 -16.72
CA SER A 108 37.80 -12.92 -16.06
C SER A 108 37.26 -14.35 -15.90
N THR A 109 35.99 -14.50 -15.51
CA THR A 109 35.33 -15.81 -15.39
C THR A 109 35.19 -16.51 -16.74
N ILE A 110 34.85 -15.78 -17.81
CA ILE A 110 34.77 -16.32 -19.18
C ILE A 110 36.12 -16.87 -19.63
N TRP A 111 37.20 -16.10 -19.46
CA TRP A 111 38.54 -16.55 -19.82
C TRP A 111 38.96 -17.80 -19.04
N LYS A 112 38.71 -17.83 -17.73
CA LYS A 112 38.97 -19.02 -16.89
C LYS A 112 38.13 -20.23 -17.30
N SER A 113 36.91 -20.04 -17.80
CA SER A 113 36.00 -21.15 -18.16
C SER A 113 36.47 -21.98 -19.35
N VAL A 114 37.36 -21.44 -20.19
CA VAL A 114 37.91 -22.11 -21.37
C VAL A 114 39.35 -22.60 -21.19
N GLU A 115 39.98 -22.28 -20.06
CA GLU A 115 41.29 -22.81 -19.70
C GLU A 115 41.24 -24.32 -19.48
N ALA A 116 42.36 -24.99 -19.73
CA ALA A 116 42.48 -26.43 -19.51
C ALA A 116 42.51 -26.72 -18.01
N ASP A 117 41.34 -27.03 -17.45
CA ASP A 117 41.20 -27.45 -16.05
C ASP A 117 40.93 -28.97 -15.97
N SER A 118 41.35 -29.56 -14.86
CA SER A 118 41.16 -30.96 -14.50
C SER A 118 39.70 -31.35 -14.18
N SER A 119 38.77 -30.38 -14.15
CA SER A 119 37.35 -30.62 -13.90
C SER A 119 36.64 -31.26 -15.11
N ARG A 120 35.96 -32.39 -14.87
CA ARG A 120 35.18 -33.12 -15.90
C ARG A 120 33.96 -32.36 -16.43
N THR A 121 33.71 -31.15 -15.93
CA THR A 121 32.56 -30.30 -16.27
C THR A 121 32.97 -29.04 -17.06
N GLY A 122 34.26 -28.74 -17.18
CA GLY A 122 34.76 -27.55 -17.88
C GLY A 122 34.49 -27.57 -19.39
N ILE A 123 34.44 -26.39 -20.01
CA ILE A 123 34.20 -26.24 -21.45
C ILE A 123 35.30 -26.95 -22.24
N HIS A 124 36.56 -26.75 -21.82
CA HIS A 124 37.73 -27.39 -22.44
C HIS A 124 37.62 -28.92 -22.46
N TYR A 125 37.32 -29.54 -21.31
CA TYR A 125 37.15 -30.99 -21.20
C TYR A 125 36.02 -31.52 -22.11
N ARG A 126 34.87 -30.84 -22.15
CA ARG A 126 33.72 -31.24 -22.98
C ARG A 126 34.07 -31.20 -24.47
N VAL A 127 34.77 -30.15 -24.90
CA VAL A 127 35.28 -30.03 -26.28
C VAL A 127 36.28 -31.13 -26.59
N GLU A 128 37.24 -31.37 -25.70
CA GLU A 128 38.27 -32.38 -25.87
C GLU A 128 37.68 -33.80 -25.98
N GLU A 129 36.72 -34.15 -25.10
CA GLU A 129 35.99 -35.43 -25.14
C GLU A 129 35.21 -35.61 -26.44
N LEU A 130 34.50 -34.57 -26.90
CA LEU A 130 33.75 -34.62 -28.17
C LEU A 130 34.71 -34.90 -29.35
N LEU A 131 35.83 -34.18 -29.40
CA LEU A 131 36.84 -34.33 -30.46
C LEU A 131 37.53 -35.70 -30.38
N LYS A 132 37.91 -36.18 -29.19
CA LYS A 132 38.49 -37.53 -29.00
C LYS A 132 37.56 -38.62 -29.54
N ARG A 133 36.26 -38.52 -29.28
CA ARG A 133 35.26 -39.48 -29.76
C ARG A 133 35.10 -39.43 -31.28
N LYS A 134 34.91 -38.24 -31.85
CA LYS A 134 34.53 -38.08 -33.26
C LYS A 134 35.71 -38.06 -34.24
N LEU A 135 36.91 -37.63 -33.83
CA LEU A 135 38.11 -37.59 -34.69
C LEU A 135 39.00 -38.84 -34.59
N SER A 136 38.65 -39.80 -33.74
CA SER A 136 39.41 -41.06 -33.54
C SER A 136 39.73 -41.84 -34.82
N ARG A 137 38.91 -41.67 -35.88
CA ARG A 137 39.12 -42.31 -37.19
C ARG A 137 40.07 -41.55 -38.13
N GLN A 138 40.36 -40.28 -37.86
CA GLN A 138 41.18 -39.40 -38.72
C GLN A 138 42.63 -39.25 -38.22
N GLY A 139 42.86 -39.51 -36.93
CA GLY A 139 44.18 -39.45 -36.31
C GLY A 139 44.10 -39.44 -34.79
N ARG A 140 45.25 -39.49 -34.12
CA ARG A 140 45.33 -39.32 -32.66
C ARG A 140 45.32 -37.83 -32.33
N LEU A 141 44.35 -37.39 -31.53
CA LEU A 141 44.29 -36.03 -31.00
C LEU A 141 45.42 -35.82 -29.99
N GLN A 142 46.28 -34.83 -30.26
CA GLN A 142 47.42 -34.48 -29.40
C GLN A 142 47.11 -33.28 -28.51
N GLU A 143 46.48 -32.25 -29.08
CA GLU A 143 46.24 -30.99 -28.38
C GLU A 143 44.93 -30.35 -28.85
N VAL A 144 44.21 -29.75 -27.91
CA VAL A 144 43.04 -28.91 -28.16
C VAL A 144 43.24 -27.57 -27.49
N LYS A 145 43.11 -26.50 -28.27
CA LYS A 145 43.16 -25.12 -27.76
C LYS A 145 41.85 -24.41 -28.09
N ILE A 146 41.29 -23.77 -27.07
CA ILE A 146 40.15 -22.87 -27.21
C ILE A 146 40.69 -21.45 -27.17
N VAL A 147 40.50 -20.70 -28.26
CA VAL A 147 40.93 -19.31 -28.38
C VAL A 147 39.71 -18.43 -28.45
N LEU A 148 39.63 -17.45 -27.55
CA LEU A 148 38.58 -16.44 -27.53
C LEU A 148 38.97 -15.25 -28.42
N GLY A 149 38.00 -14.70 -29.13
CA GLY A 149 38.26 -13.66 -30.12
C GLY A 149 37.01 -12.90 -30.53
N ARG A 150 37.14 -12.18 -31.64
CA ARG A 150 36.06 -11.42 -32.26
C ARG A 150 35.83 -11.81 -33.70
N TYR A 151 34.59 -11.65 -34.14
CA TYR A 151 34.15 -11.87 -35.50
C TYR A 151 33.93 -10.54 -36.25
N GLY A 152 34.66 -10.31 -37.34
CA GLY A 152 34.41 -9.17 -38.25
C GLY A 152 35.69 -8.52 -38.84
N LYS A 153 35.51 -7.79 -39.95
CA LYS A 153 36.62 -7.16 -40.71
C LYS A 153 37.11 -5.81 -40.14
N THR A 154 36.31 -5.11 -39.33
CA THR A 154 36.65 -3.79 -38.75
C THR A 154 35.97 -3.62 -37.39
N SER A 155 36.69 -3.04 -36.43
CA SER A 155 36.12 -2.54 -35.17
C SER A 155 35.11 -1.40 -35.46
N GLY A 156 34.06 -1.28 -34.65
CA GLY A 156 33.10 -0.18 -34.73
C GLY A 156 31.92 -0.39 -35.69
N GLY A 157 31.56 -1.64 -36.02
CA GLY A 157 30.29 -1.97 -36.68
C GLY A 157 29.10 -1.93 -35.71
N PRO A 158 27.85 -2.03 -36.20
CA PRO A 158 26.66 -1.99 -35.35
C PRO A 158 26.58 -3.25 -34.48
N THR A 159 26.20 -3.05 -33.22
CA THR A 159 25.79 -4.12 -32.30
C THR A 159 24.32 -4.50 -32.55
N LEU A 160 23.78 -5.42 -31.75
CA LEU A 160 22.34 -5.74 -31.74
C LEU A 160 21.54 -4.89 -30.75
N VAL A 161 22.20 -3.94 -30.09
CA VAL A 161 21.59 -3.09 -29.06
C VAL A 161 21.10 -1.80 -29.71
N THR A 162 19.80 -1.58 -29.69
CA THR A 162 19.18 -0.36 -30.22
C THR A 162 19.56 0.85 -29.37
N ALA A 163 19.95 1.93 -30.03
CA ALA A 163 20.13 3.22 -29.39
C ALA A 163 18.78 3.97 -29.34
N PRO A 164 18.55 4.81 -28.30
CA PRO A 164 17.44 5.75 -28.24
C PRO A 164 17.24 6.52 -29.54
N ALA A 165 15.99 6.79 -29.90
CA ALA A 165 15.65 7.47 -31.14
C ALA A 165 16.32 8.85 -31.26
N ARG A 166 16.44 9.58 -30.15
CA ARG A 166 17.13 10.88 -30.07
C ARG A 166 18.64 10.81 -30.32
N GLU A 167 19.28 9.64 -30.21
CA GLU A 167 20.72 9.47 -30.44
C GLU A 167 21.06 8.99 -31.87
N LYS A 168 20.09 8.84 -32.77
CA LYS A 168 20.29 8.31 -34.13
C LYS A 168 21.32 9.05 -35.01
N GLY A 169 21.73 10.25 -34.62
CA GLY A 169 22.76 11.06 -35.31
C GLY A 169 24.13 11.06 -34.65
N GLU A 170 24.30 10.41 -33.49
CA GLU A 170 25.54 10.44 -32.73
C GLU A 170 26.64 9.58 -33.36
N ALA A 171 27.91 9.98 -33.19
CA ALA A 171 29.06 9.30 -33.79
C ALA A 171 29.22 7.83 -33.33
N PHE A 172 28.66 7.50 -32.17
CA PHE A 172 28.64 6.18 -31.57
C PHE A 172 27.42 5.33 -31.96
N VAL A 173 26.54 5.83 -32.84
CA VAL A 173 25.36 5.12 -33.35
C VAL A 173 25.50 4.86 -34.85
N GLN A 174 25.11 3.67 -35.30
CA GLN A 174 25.08 3.28 -36.71
C GLN A 174 23.81 2.47 -37.01
N ASN A 175 23.03 2.91 -38.00
CA ASN A 175 21.76 2.29 -38.39
C ASN A 175 20.75 2.11 -37.23
N GLY A 176 20.78 3.01 -36.23
CA GLY A 176 19.92 2.93 -35.05
C GLY A 176 20.43 1.98 -33.95
N PHE A 177 21.62 1.40 -34.08
CA PHE A 177 22.26 0.54 -33.07
C PHE A 177 23.55 1.17 -32.57
N TYR A 178 23.92 0.88 -31.32
CA TYR A 178 25.22 1.32 -30.81
C TYR A 178 26.37 0.64 -31.56
N ARG A 179 27.48 1.37 -31.73
CA ARG A 179 28.70 0.86 -32.36
C ARG A 179 29.55 0.08 -31.37
N GLU A 180 30.19 -0.96 -31.87
CA GLU A 180 31.03 -1.85 -31.08
C GLU A 180 32.32 -1.17 -30.59
N ASN A 181 32.63 -1.27 -29.29
CA ASN A 181 33.84 -0.70 -28.66
C ASN A 181 34.05 0.80 -28.90
N VAL A 182 32.96 1.56 -28.97
CA VAL A 182 33.01 3.03 -29.00
C VAL A 182 32.57 3.53 -27.64
N ASP A 183 33.32 4.48 -27.08
CA ASP A 183 32.97 5.11 -25.81
C ASP A 183 31.69 5.93 -25.94
N ILE A 184 30.68 5.57 -25.15
CA ILE A 184 29.38 6.26 -25.13
C ILE A 184 29.26 6.96 -23.79
N PRO A 185 29.16 8.31 -23.79
CA PRO A 185 29.04 9.06 -22.55
C PRO A 185 27.72 8.73 -21.83
N THR A 186 27.79 8.55 -20.51
CA THR A 186 26.61 8.39 -19.65
C THR A 186 26.46 9.58 -18.70
N LEU A 187 26.78 9.41 -17.41
CA LEU A 187 26.63 10.42 -16.37
C LEU A 187 28.01 10.73 -15.77
N ARG A 188 28.22 12.00 -15.39
CA ARG A 188 29.38 12.45 -14.59
C ARG A 188 30.77 11.99 -15.08
N GLY A 189 30.91 11.76 -16.39
CA GLY A 189 32.18 11.36 -17.02
C GLY A 189 32.38 9.84 -17.14
N HIS A 190 31.39 9.03 -16.77
CA HIS A 190 31.39 7.59 -17.08
C HIS A 190 31.13 7.33 -18.56
N HIS A 191 31.68 6.21 -19.05
CA HIS A 191 31.53 5.78 -20.44
C HIS A 191 31.13 4.30 -20.48
N LEU A 192 30.21 3.97 -21.38
CA LEU A 192 29.83 2.60 -21.66
C LEU A 192 30.34 2.18 -23.04
N GLN A 193 30.74 0.93 -23.15
CA GLN A 193 31.08 0.29 -24.41
C GLN A 193 30.18 -0.92 -24.63
N PHE A 194 29.70 -1.12 -25.86
CA PHE A 194 28.91 -2.28 -26.24
C PHE A 194 29.72 -3.23 -27.12
N HIS A 195 29.40 -4.51 -27.00
CA HIS A 195 30.08 -5.58 -27.72
C HIS A 195 29.15 -6.19 -28.76
N ARG A 196 29.73 -6.66 -29.86
CA ARG A 196 28.95 -7.24 -30.95
C ARG A 196 28.77 -8.73 -30.68
N LEU A 197 27.53 -9.18 -30.54
CA LEU A 197 27.19 -10.59 -30.39
C LEU A 197 26.27 -11.03 -31.54
N GLY A 198 26.20 -12.33 -31.78
CA GLY A 198 25.27 -12.92 -32.76
C GLY A 198 23.86 -13.05 -32.21
N THR A 199 22.87 -13.11 -33.09
CA THR A 199 21.49 -13.52 -32.75
C THR A 199 21.38 -15.02 -32.52
N GLU A 200 22.32 -15.78 -33.07
CA GLU A 200 22.47 -17.22 -32.88
C GLU A 200 23.94 -17.62 -32.99
N ILE A 201 24.23 -18.89 -32.68
CA ILE A 201 25.56 -19.48 -32.83
C ILE A 201 25.72 -19.92 -34.28
N ASP A 202 26.60 -19.24 -35.00
CA ASP A 202 26.91 -19.51 -36.40
C ASP A 202 28.36 -19.92 -36.57
N ILE A 203 28.61 -20.80 -37.55
CA ILE A 203 29.97 -21.14 -37.95
C ILE A 203 30.56 -20.01 -38.78
N ILE A 204 31.76 -19.59 -38.43
CA ILE A 204 32.48 -18.51 -39.09
C ILE A 204 33.73 -19.08 -39.75
N GLU A 205 34.05 -18.59 -40.94
CA GLU A 205 35.34 -18.85 -41.57
C GLU A 205 36.51 -18.34 -40.71
N PRO A 206 37.54 -19.18 -40.43
CA PRO A 206 38.67 -18.79 -39.56
C PRO A 206 39.41 -17.50 -39.98
N ARG A 207 39.38 -17.12 -41.26
CA ARG A 207 39.98 -15.86 -41.75
C ARG A 207 39.32 -14.59 -41.20
N ASN A 208 38.08 -14.70 -40.72
CA ASN A 208 37.31 -13.59 -40.15
C ASN A 208 37.42 -13.52 -38.62
N PHE A 209 38.14 -14.47 -38.00
CA PHE A 209 38.40 -14.50 -36.57
C PHE A 209 39.63 -13.64 -36.24
N ARG A 210 39.52 -12.84 -35.18
CA ARG A 210 40.64 -12.05 -34.65
C ARG A 210 40.81 -12.36 -33.18
N ASN A 211 42.04 -12.65 -32.78
CA ASN A 211 42.39 -12.85 -31.38
C ASN A 211 42.29 -11.51 -30.62
N ILE A 212 41.87 -11.55 -29.36
CA ILE A 212 41.72 -10.38 -28.50
C ILE A 212 42.51 -10.56 -27.21
N ALA A 213 42.82 -9.45 -26.54
CA ALA A 213 43.47 -9.48 -25.23
C ALA A 213 42.55 -10.07 -24.14
N ASN A 214 43.13 -10.65 -23.10
CA ASN A 214 42.46 -11.37 -22.01
C ASN A 214 41.58 -10.48 -21.08
N GLN A 215 41.34 -9.24 -21.48
CA GLN A 215 40.56 -8.23 -20.75
C GLN A 215 39.37 -7.71 -21.57
N MET A 216 39.16 -8.25 -22.76
CA MET A 216 38.03 -7.90 -23.62
C MET A 216 37.02 -9.04 -23.71
N GLU A 217 35.76 -8.67 -23.89
CA GLU A 217 34.62 -9.55 -24.11
C GLU A 217 34.77 -10.24 -25.47
N PRO A 218 34.65 -11.58 -25.50
CA PRO A 218 34.68 -12.32 -26.76
C PRO A 218 33.33 -12.27 -27.47
N SER A 219 33.38 -12.23 -28.80
CA SER A 219 32.22 -12.42 -29.68
C SER A 219 32.32 -13.66 -30.56
N ALA A 220 33.45 -14.34 -30.53
CA ALA A 220 33.68 -15.59 -31.22
C ALA A 220 34.63 -16.49 -30.44
N VAL A 221 34.53 -17.78 -30.72
CA VAL A 221 35.46 -18.81 -30.22
C VAL A 221 36.06 -19.57 -31.40
N MET A 222 37.34 -19.88 -31.31
CA MET A 222 38.06 -20.73 -32.26
C MET A 222 38.57 -21.98 -31.55
N ILE A 223 38.32 -23.13 -32.16
CA ILE A 223 38.86 -24.42 -31.72
C ILE A 223 40.02 -24.77 -32.64
N GLU A 224 41.22 -24.92 -32.07
CA GLU A 224 42.39 -25.44 -32.76
C GLU A 224 42.66 -26.87 -32.25
N ALA A 225 42.61 -27.85 -33.15
CA ALA A 225 42.87 -29.24 -32.84
C ALA A 225 44.10 -29.74 -33.61
N THR A 226 45.11 -30.24 -32.89
CA THR A 226 46.32 -30.82 -33.48
C THR A 226 46.17 -32.34 -33.53
N LEU A 227 46.19 -32.91 -34.74
CA LEU A 227 46.07 -34.35 -34.99
C LEU A 227 47.41 -34.92 -35.48
N GLU A 228 47.73 -36.13 -35.04
CA GLU A 228 48.80 -36.95 -35.60
C GLU A 228 48.21 -38.12 -36.40
N SER A 229 48.65 -38.27 -37.65
CA SER A 229 48.29 -39.40 -38.51
C SER A 229 49.55 -40.14 -38.99
N ASN A 230 49.49 -41.47 -38.94
CA ASN A 230 50.56 -42.33 -39.44
C ASN A 230 50.43 -42.48 -40.95
N ALA A 231 51.31 -41.81 -41.70
CA ALA A 231 51.23 -41.76 -43.17
C ALA A 231 51.78 -43.03 -43.87
N GLY A 232 51.69 -44.20 -43.24
CA GLY A 232 52.12 -45.49 -43.81
C GLY A 232 53.64 -45.67 -44.02
N SER A 233 54.45 -44.61 -44.00
CA SER A 233 55.89 -44.65 -44.30
C SER A 233 56.82 -44.50 -43.08
N GLY A 234 56.31 -44.69 -41.85
CA GLY A 234 57.06 -44.43 -40.61
C GLY A 234 57.22 -42.95 -40.23
N ALA A 235 56.78 -42.02 -41.07
CA ALA A 235 56.74 -40.59 -40.76
C ALA A 235 55.35 -40.18 -40.23
N THR A 236 55.30 -39.57 -39.04
CA THR A 236 54.11 -38.95 -38.46
C THR A 236 53.87 -37.58 -39.10
N LYS A 237 52.66 -37.36 -39.65
CA LYS A 237 52.24 -36.04 -40.11
C LYS A 237 51.34 -35.39 -39.05
N ARG A 238 51.67 -34.16 -38.67
CA ARG A 238 50.85 -33.31 -37.82
C ARG A 238 50.03 -32.36 -38.68
N PHE A 239 48.73 -32.29 -38.44
CA PHE A 239 47.83 -31.33 -39.06
C PHE A 239 47.09 -30.55 -37.98
N VAL A 240 46.95 -29.24 -38.18
CA VAL A 240 46.16 -28.35 -37.30
C VAL A 240 44.85 -28.04 -38.01
N LEU A 241 43.75 -28.41 -37.40
CA LEU A 241 42.41 -28.08 -37.88
C LEU A 241 41.85 -26.91 -37.07
N ARG A 242 41.13 -26.02 -37.75
CA ARG A 242 40.51 -24.82 -37.15
C ARG A 242 39.06 -24.69 -37.53
N ALA A 243 38.20 -24.43 -36.56
CA ALA A 243 36.83 -23.99 -36.78
C ALA A 243 36.50 -22.87 -35.81
N CYS A 244 35.67 -21.93 -36.25
CA CYS A 244 35.25 -20.80 -35.43
C CYS A 244 33.72 -20.76 -35.36
N ALA A 245 33.20 -20.29 -34.23
CA ALA A 245 31.78 -20.03 -34.05
C ALA A 245 31.56 -18.65 -33.42
N SER A 246 30.49 -17.94 -33.82
CA SER A 246 30.03 -16.74 -33.13
C SER A 246 29.43 -17.11 -31.78
N ILE A 247 29.53 -16.20 -30.83
CA ILE A 247 28.78 -16.27 -29.58
C ILE A 247 27.48 -15.50 -29.80
N GLY A 248 26.35 -16.17 -29.62
CA GLY A 248 25.03 -15.59 -29.82
C GLY A 248 23.95 -16.50 -29.26
N ALA A 249 22.81 -15.92 -28.89
CA ALA A 249 21.66 -16.66 -28.42
C ALA A 249 20.36 -15.98 -28.88
N PRO A 250 19.31 -16.76 -29.17
CA PRO A 250 18.02 -16.18 -29.52
C PRO A 250 17.49 -15.35 -28.35
N GLN A 251 16.87 -14.21 -28.65
CA GLN A 251 16.33 -13.35 -27.60
C GLN A 251 15.21 -14.08 -26.84
N PRO A 252 15.27 -14.11 -25.50
CA PRO A 252 14.20 -14.70 -24.69
C PRO A 252 12.93 -13.85 -24.77
N PRO A 253 11.74 -14.46 -24.57
CA PRO A 253 10.49 -13.71 -24.53
C PRO A 253 10.54 -12.65 -23.43
N PRO A 254 9.83 -11.53 -23.58
CA PRO A 254 9.87 -10.46 -22.59
C PRO A 254 9.26 -10.84 -21.25
N VAL A 255 9.71 -10.18 -20.18
CA VAL A 255 9.09 -10.34 -18.86
C VAL A 255 7.85 -9.46 -18.77
N SER A 256 6.72 -10.05 -18.42
CA SER A 256 5.49 -9.31 -18.11
C SER A 256 5.56 -8.81 -16.66
N THR A 257 5.99 -7.55 -16.48
CA THR A 257 6.01 -6.89 -15.16
C THR A 257 5.29 -5.55 -15.21
N CYS A 258 4.80 -5.08 -14.07
CA CYS A 258 4.10 -3.80 -14.01
C CYS A 258 4.49 -2.90 -12.84
N LEU A 259 4.28 -1.60 -13.07
CA LEU A 259 4.14 -0.58 -12.03
C LEU A 259 2.65 -0.41 -11.73
N ALA A 260 2.27 -0.61 -10.47
CA ALA A 260 0.90 -0.39 -10.02
C ALA A 260 0.79 0.90 -9.19
N MET A 261 -0.11 1.80 -9.58
CA MET A 261 -0.49 2.96 -8.78
C MET A 261 -1.89 2.75 -8.23
N ARG A 262 -2.04 2.76 -6.91
CA ARG A 262 -3.29 2.44 -6.24
C ARG A 262 -3.79 3.60 -5.38
N PHE A 263 -5.08 3.89 -5.51
CA PHE A 263 -5.78 4.98 -4.83
C PHE A 263 -7.02 4.44 -4.11
N PRO A 264 -6.89 3.77 -2.96
CA PRO A 264 -8.01 3.08 -2.31
C PRO A 264 -9.13 4.02 -1.85
N HIS A 265 -8.81 5.29 -1.60
CA HIS A 265 -9.74 6.34 -1.17
C HIS A 265 -10.02 7.35 -2.30
N GLY A 266 -9.49 7.06 -3.49
CA GLY A 266 -9.59 7.84 -4.71
C GLY A 266 -8.42 8.77 -4.99
N LEU A 267 -8.31 9.16 -6.26
CA LEU A 267 -7.26 9.98 -6.85
C LEU A 267 -7.63 11.49 -6.88
N PRO A 268 -6.88 12.37 -6.21
CA PRO A 268 -7.07 13.82 -6.33
C PRO A 268 -6.89 14.32 -7.78
N ARG A 269 -7.72 15.29 -8.21
CA ARG A 269 -7.73 15.83 -9.60
C ARG A 269 -6.41 16.46 -10.06
N GLN A 270 -5.56 16.90 -9.13
CA GLN A 270 -4.26 17.46 -9.47
C GLN A 270 -3.31 16.42 -10.08
N PHE A 271 -3.60 15.13 -9.91
CA PHE A 271 -2.86 14.05 -10.53
C PHE A 271 -3.63 13.50 -11.73
N GLY A 272 -3.23 13.93 -12.92
CA GLY A 272 -3.77 13.45 -14.18
C GLY A 272 -2.93 12.37 -14.84
N SER A 273 -1.70 12.15 -14.41
CA SER A 273 -0.72 11.24 -15.00
C SER A 273 0.29 10.75 -13.97
N THR A 274 1.11 9.74 -14.32
CA THR A 274 2.19 9.27 -13.43
C THR A 274 3.24 10.37 -13.23
N ARG A 275 3.48 11.18 -14.27
CA ARG A 275 4.42 12.30 -14.22
C ARG A 275 4.04 13.34 -13.16
N ASP A 276 2.76 13.59 -12.93
CA ASP A 276 2.34 14.57 -11.91
C ASP A 276 2.76 14.16 -10.49
N PHE A 277 3.01 12.87 -10.23
CA PHE A 277 3.54 12.40 -8.95
C PHE A 277 5.05 12.64 -8.78
N LEU A 278 5.76 12.92 -9.87
CA LEU A 278 7.20 13.18 -9.87
C LEU A 278 7.54 14.67 -9.67
N ASP A 279 6.53 15.53 -9.43
CA ASP A 279 6.75 16.93 -9.08
C ASP A 279 7.04 17.09 -7.58
N ASP A 280 8.29 17.40 -7.25
CA ASP A 280 8.77 17.61 -5.88
C ASP A 280 8.00 18.73 -5.14
N SER A 281 7.45 19.73 -5.85
CA SER A 281 6.79 20.89 -5.24
C SER A 281 5.44 20.57 -4.58
N ILE A 282 4.86 19.42 -4.91
CA ILE A 282 3.55 18.98 -4.42
C ILE A 282 3.67 18.29 -3.05
N TRP A 283 4.85 17.76 -2.72
CA TRP A 283 5.07 16.94 -1.54
C TRP A 283 5.54 17.77 -0.33
N LEU A 284 5.08 17.39 0.86
CA LEU A 284 5.28 18.18 2.08
C LEU A 284 6.48 17.75 2.92
N GLY A 285 6.96 16.52 2.76
CA GLY A 285 8.00 15.94 3.59
C GLY A 285 8.62 14.69 3.00
N GLU A 286 9.65 14.20 3.68
CA GLU A 286 10.38 12.99 3.32
C GLU A 286 9.80 11.79 4.06
N GLY A 287 9.67 10.67 3.33
CA GLY A 287 9.35 9.38 3.89
C GLY A 287 10.60 8.54 4.12
N ARG A 288 10.40 7.39 4.76
CA ARG A 288 11.48 6.47 5.11
C ARG A 288 11.42 5.19 4.32
N TRP A 289 12.59 4.68 3.98
CA TRP A 289 12.76 3.35 3.41
C TRP A 289 13.11 2.33 4.48
N LEU A 290 12.41 1.20 4.40
CA LEU A 290 12.62 0.03 5.20
C LEU A 290 12.86 -1.18 4.29
N THR A 291 13.55 -2.20 4.79
CA THR A 291 13.79 -3.46 4.08
C THR A 291 13.22 -4.61 4.89
N ALA A 292 12.55 -5.56 4.24
CA ALA A 292 12.14 -6.79 4.89
C ALA A 292 13.34 -7.73 5.09
N GLU A 293 13.65 -8.07 6.32
CA GLU A 293 14.74 -8.97 6.71
C GLU A 293 14.19 -10.21 7.40
N HIS A 294 14.91 -11.34 7.28
CA HIS A 294 14.58 -12.62 7.93
C HIS A 294 13.23 -13.25 7.54
N GLY A 295 12.63 -12.80 6.44
CA GLY A 295 11.40 -13.34 5.87
C GLY A 295 10.46 -12.27 5.32
N SER A 296 9.28 -12.67 4.87
CA SER A 296 8.28 -11.74 4.35
C SER A 296 7.53 -11.00 5.48
N VAL A 297 7.10 -9.77 5.20
CA VAL A 297 6.35 -8.91 6.13
C VAL A 297 5.04 -8.41 5.51
N PRO A 298 3.86 -8.67 6.11
CA PRO A 298 3.63 -9.46 7.32
C PRO A 298 3.99 -10.94 7.14
N GLY A 299 4.45 -11.59 8.20
CA GLY A 299 4.89 -12.98 8.18
C GLY A 299 5.91 -13.26 9.28
N ASN A 300 6.94 -14.05 8.97
CA ASN A 300 7.98 -14.41 9.92
C ASN A 300 9.14 -13.40 9.97
N GLY A 301 9.23 -12.50 8.98
CA GLY A 301 10.29 -11.48 8.92
C GLY A 301 9.98 -10.21 9.70
N GLU A 302 10.89 -9.26 9.63
CA GLU A 302 10.76 -7.92 10.21
C GLU A 302 11.18 -6.84 9.20
N LEU A 303 10.78 -5.59 9.44
CA LEU A 303 11.25 -4.45 8.65
C LEU A 303 12.35 -3.74 9.44
N GLU A 304 13.47 -3.48 8.77
CA GLU A 304 14.59 -2.71 9.31
C GLU A 304 14.84 -1.46 8.47
N GLU A 305 15.52 -0.46 9.03
CA GLU A 305 15.92 0.73 8.26
C GLU A 305 16.78 0.34 7.06
N SER A 306 16.46 0.88 5.89
CA SER A 306 17.25 0.58 4.69
C SER A 306 18.64 1.19 4.79
N HIS A 307 19.68 0.40 4.57
CA HIS A 307 21.06 0.89 4.49
C HIS A 307 21.44 1.42 3.09
N ARG A 308 20.54 1.33 2.11
CA ARG A 308 20.83 1.65 0.69
C ARG A 308 20.10 2.88 0.18
N LEU A 309 18.87 3.10 0.65
CA LEU A 309 18.02 4.20 0.23
C LEU A 309 17.85 5.16 1.40
N ASP A 310 18.23 6.41 1.17
CA ASP A 310 18.09 7.49 2.13
C ASP A 310 16.62 7.92 2.25
N ASP A 311 16.30 8.67 3.31
CA ASP A 311 15.02 9.37 3.42
C ASP A 311 14.85 10.32 2.23
N MET A 312 13.66 10.31 1.61
CA MET A 312 13.43 11.02 0.35
C MET A 312 11.96 11.42 0.18
N LEU A 313 11.70 12.37 -0.72
CA LEU A 313 10.33 12.76 -1.07
C LEU A 313 9.60 11.59 -1.77
N PRO A 314 8.26 11.51 -1.66
CA PRO A 314 7.47 10.53 -2.40
C PRO A 314 7.70 10.55 -3.93
N SER A 315 7.95 11.71 -4.54
CA SER A 315 8.33 11.84 -5.96
C SER A 315 9.63 11.12 -6.28
N GLN A 316 10.64 11.32 -5.43
CA GLN A 316 11.97 10.74 -5.57
C GLN A 316 11.92 9.23 -5.33
N ALA A 317 11.16 8.76 -4.33
CA ALA A 317 10.93 7.34 -4.10
C ALA A 317 10.27 6.67 -5.31
N LEU A 318 9.22 7.29 -5.86
CA LEU A 318 8.56 6.79 -7.07
C LEU A 318 9.52 6.78 -8.27
N ALA A 319 10.35 7.81 -8.44
CA ALA A 319 11.36 7.86 -9.51
C ALA A 319 12.36 6.70 -9.42
N VAL A 320 12.85 6.40 -8.21
CA VAL A 320 13.72 5.24 -7.95
C VAL A 320 13.00 3.92 -8.21
N GLY A 321 11.73 3.80 -7.82
CA GLY A 321 10.91 2.62 -8.12
C GLY A 321 10.69 2.43 -9.64
N ILE A 322 10.36 3.49 -10.38
CA ILE A 322 10.24 3.46 -11.84
C ILE A 322 11.56 2.98 -12.46
N TYR A 323 12.69 3.48 -11.96
CA TYR A 323 14.00 3.03 -12.40
C TYR A 323 14.23 1.54 -12.16
N HIS A 324 13.94 1.02 -10.97
CA HIS A 324 14.11 -0.41 -10.69
C HIS A 324 13.19 -1.27 -11.55
N TRP A 325 11.97 -0.82 -11.83
CA TRP A 325 11.07 -1.47 -12.78
C TRP A 325 11.65 -1.50 -14.20
N LEU A 326 12.01 -0.33 -14.76
CA LEU A 326 12.58 -0.23 -16.11
C LEU A 326 13.92 -0.97 -16.24
N ARG A 327 14.75 -0.93 -15.20
CA ARG A 327 16.01 -1.69 -15.10
C ARG A 327 15.75 -3.18 -15.29
N GLY A 328 14.65 -3.72 -14.76
CA GLY A 328 14.27 -5.13 -14.85
C GLY A 328 13.75 -5.57 -16.22
N ILE A 329 13.36 -4.65 -17.11
CA ILE A 329 12.84 -4.97 -18.45
C ILE A 329 13.95 -5.53 -19.34
N SER A 330 13.63 -6.55 -20.14
CA SER A 330 14.60 -7.23 -21.00
C SER A 330 15.11 -6.38 -22.15
N THR A 331 14.21 -5.60 -22.75
CA THR A 331 14.51 -4.77 -23.91
C THR A 331 14.75 -3.33 -23.44
N PRO A 332 15.82 -2.67 -23.92
CA PRO A 332 16.04 -1.26 -23.61
C PRO A 332 14.86 -0.39 -24.05
N VAL A 333 14.26 0.26 -23.07
CA VAL A 333 13.13 1.17 -23.29
C VAL A 333 13.65 2.50 -23.80
N ASP A 334 13.07 2.99 -24.90
CA ASP A 334 13.36 4.31 -25.41
C ASP A 334 12.94 5.40 -24.39
N PRO A 335 13.85 6.30 -23.95
CA PRO A 335 13.55 7.31 -22.94
C PRO A 335 12.40 8.25 -23.31
N ASP A 336 12.27 8.64 -24.59
CA ASP A 336 11.17 9.49 -25.06
C ASP A 336 9.84 8.76 -24.90
N LYS A 337 9.78 7.48 -25.30
CA LYS A 337 8.58 6.65 -25.12
C LYS A 337 8.23 6.44 -23.66
N ALA A 338 9.22 6.24 -22.79
CA ALA A 338 8.99 6.14 -21.34
C ALA A 338 8.40 7.44 -20.79
N LEU A 339 8.96 8.59 -21.19
CA LEU A 339 8.48 9.90 -20.77
C LEU A 339 7.06 10.18 -21.25
N ASP A 340 6.75 9.85 -22.50
CA ASP A 340 5.41 9.95 -23.09
C ASP A 340 4.42 9.06 -22.33
N PHE A 341 4.83 7.83 -22.01
CA PHE A 341 3.98 6.90 -21.26
C PHE A 341 3.68 7.41 -19.84
N LEU A 342 4.69 7.89 -19.12
CA LEU A 342 4.51 8.49 -17.79
C LEU A 342 3.64 9.75 -17.83
N SER A 343 3.65 10.48 -18.95
CA SER A 343 2.85 11.69 -19.17
C SER A 343 1.43 11.39 -19.70
N THR A 344 1.10 10.12 -19.97
CA THR A 344 -0.21 9.73 -20.48
C THR A 344 -1.28 9.98 -19.43
N LYS A 345 -2.37 10.65 -19.85
CA LYS A 345 -3.46 11.00 -18.95
C LYS A 345 -4.24 9.76 -18.51
N PHE A 346 -4.65 9.76 -17.26
CA PHE A 346 -5.53 8.76 -16.69
C PHE A 346 -6.97 9.02 -17.12
N GLU A 347 -7.55 8.08 -17.86
CA GLU A 347 -8.94 8.15 -18.33
C GLU A 347 -9.95 7.74 -17.25
N MET A 348 -10.04 8.53 -16.19
CA MET A 348 -10.86 8.24 -15.00
C MET A 348 -12.36 8.13 -15.28
N ASP A 349 -12.86 8.79 -16.33
CA ASP A 349 -14.27 8.73 -16.76
C ASP A 349 -14.73 7.29 -17.07
N ARG A 350 -13.79 6.40 -17.41
CA ARG A 350 -14.08 4.97 -17.65
C ARG A 350 -14.57 4.24 -16.39
N LEU A 351 -14.23 4.73 -15.20
CA LEU A 351 -14.64 4.16 -13.91
C LEU A 351 -16.04 4.60 -13.46
N GLU A 352 -16.62 5.64 -14.04
CA GLU A 352 -17.81 6.28 -13.49
C GLU A 352 -19.09 5.43 -13.61
N LYS A 353 -19.12 4.45 -14.52
CA LYS A 353 -20.32 3.65 -14.86
C LYS A 353 -20.71 2.59 -13.83
N SER A 354 -19.88 2.29 -12.83
CA SER A 354 -20.13 1.25 -11.83
C SER A 354 -20.34 1.82 -10.42
N GLY A 355 -21.58 1.83 -9.95
CA GLY A 355 -21.92 1.82 -8.51
C GLY A 355 -22.53 3.10 -7.94
N ARG A 356 -23.60 2.92 -7.15
CA ARG A 356 -24.02 3.86 -6.11
C ARG A 356 -22.94 3.84 -5.02
N GLY A 357 -22.03 4.80 -5.07
CA GLY A 357 -20.91 4.90 -4.15
C GLY A 357 -21.35 5.24 -2.73
N LEU A 358 -20.61 4.75 -1.75
CA LEU A 358 -20.74 5.11 -0.34
C LEU A 358 -20.39 6.59 -0.17
N ASP A 359 -21.18 7.35 0.60
CA ASP A 359 -21.01 8.80 0.80
C ASP A 359 -19.76 9.22 1.62
N THR A 360 -18.80 8.30 1.84
CA THR A 360 -17.69 8.46 2.80
C THR A 360 -16.42 7.77 2.31
N ASN A 361 -15.33 8.52 2.18
CA ASN A 361 -13.97 8.04 1.88
C ASN A 361 -12.92 8.56 2.88
N SER A 362 -13.37 9.15 3.98
CA SER A 362 -12.54 9.74 5.03
C SER A 362 -13.27 9.73 6.38
N CYS A 363 -12.55 10.09 7.45
CA CYS A 363 -13.12 10.30 8.77
C CYS A 363 -12.32 11.33 9.57
N LEU A 364 -12.96 11.90 10.58
CA LEU A 364 -12.33 12.78 11.55
C LEU A 364 -11.67 11.97 12.68
N VAL A 365 -10.35 12.05 12.78
CA VAL A 365 -9.52 11.32 13.75
C VAL A 365 -8.31 12.16 14.16
N LYS A 366 -7.73 11.86 15.32
CA LYS A 366 -6.52 12.53 15.82
C LYS A 366 -5.29 11.70 15.47
N ASP A 367 -4.35 12.23 14.70
CA ASP A 367 -3.05 11.58 14.57
C ASP A 367 -2.28 11.73 15.89
N THR A 368 -1.91 10.60 16.51
CA THR A 368 -1.17 10.55 17.78
C THR A 368 0.27 10.10 17.59
N GLY A 369 0.74 10.00 16.33
CA GLY A 369 1.99 9.36 15.98
C GLY A 369 1.97 7.86 16.26
N ALA A 370 0.80 7.24 16.48
CA ALA A 370 0.69 5.80 16.69
C ALA A 370 1.16 5.02 15.45
N ARG A 371 0.93 5.58 14.26
CA ARG A 371 1.43 5.06 12.99
C ARG A 371 2.96 5.03 12.94
N GLU A 372 3.56 6.20 13.11
CA GLU A 372 5.01 6.36 13.20
C GLU A 372 5.65 5.50 14.29
N ARG A 373 5.03 5.40 15.47
CA ARG A 373 5.48 4.50 16.54
C ARG A 373 5.47 3.03 16.13
N ALA A 374 4.41 2.60 15.45
CA ALA A 374 4.33 1.24 14.95
C ALA A 374 5.35 0.96 13.83
N LEU A 375 5.68 1.98 13.01
CA LEU A 375 6.73 1.88 11.99
C LEU A 375 8.15 2.14 12.49
N SER A 376 8.34 2.55 13.75
CA SER A 376 9.68 2.87 14.27
C SER A 376 10.14 1.87 15.33
N ARG A 377 9.23 1.03 15.86
CA ARG A 377 9.50 0.22 17.06
C ARG A 377 8.79 -1.14 17.14
N GLY A 378 8.21 -1.65 16.05
CA GLY A 378 7.36 -2.84 16.17
C GLY A 378 7.16 -3.59 14.87
N PHE A 379 8.25 -4.11 14.30
CA PHE A 379 8.18 -4.92 13.08
C PHE A 379 8.46 -6.41 13.28
N GLU A 380 8.81 -6.81 14.50
CA GLU A 380 8.95 -8.22 14.86
C GLU A 380 7.68 -9.01 14.50
N ALA A 381 7.84 -10.30 14.21
CA ALA A 381 6.74 -11.18 13.82
C ALA A 381 5.57 -11.13 14.83
N GLY A 382 4.35 -10.85 14.34
CA GLY A 382 3.13 -10.79 15.17
C GLY A 382 2.91 -9.49 15.97
N SER A 383 3.84 -8.54 15.89
CA SER A 383 3.75 -7.21 16.51
C SER A 383 2.60 -6.36 15.96
N SER A 384 2.33 -5.23 16.63
CA SER A 384 1.30 -4.28 16.20
C SER A 384 1.66 -3.57 14.87
N GLY A 385 2.94 -3.32 14.59
CA GLY A 385 3.37 -2.74 13.32
C GLY A 385 3.27 -3.73 12.17
N GLN A 386 3.60 -5.01 12.37
CA GLN A 386 3.35 -6.05 11.37
C GLN A 386 1.85 -6.21 11.06
N LYS A 387 1.00 -6.20 12.09
CA LYS A 387 -0.46 -6.23 11.91
C LYS A 387 -0.98 -5.01 11.16
N ALA A 388 -0.36 -3.85 11.36
CA ALA A 388 -0.68 -2.65 10.62
C ALA A 388 -0.23 -2.75 9.15
N LEU A 389 0.99 -3.23 8.87
CA LEU A 389 1.47 -3.50 7.51
C LEU A 389 0.59 -4.48 6.74
N LYS A 390 0.00 -5.47 7.41
CA LYS A 390 -0.99 -6.35 6.78
C LYS A 390 -2.23 -5.60 6.26
N GLN A 391 -2.55 -4.47 6.85
CA GLN A 391 -3.69 -3.62 6.48
C GLN A 391 -3.28 -2.42 5.61
N VAL A 392 -1.97 -2.19 5.49
CA VAL A 392 -1.37 -1.20 4.60
C VAL A 392 -1.68 -1.61 3.16
N PHE A 393 -1.26 -2.78 2.68
CA PHE A 393 -1.67 -3.20 1.33
C PHE A 393 -3.15 -3.61 1.35
N GLU A 394 -3.94 -3.10 0.39
CA GLU A 394 -5.40 -3.18 0.45
C GLU A 394 -5.89 -4.64 0.55
N TYR A 395 -6.96 -4.88 1.33
CA TYR A 395 -7.62 -6.17 1.47
C TYR A 395 -8.79 -6.26 0.47
N GLN A 396 -8.96 -7.39 -0.24
CA GLN A 396 -10.06 -7.59 -1.22
C GLN A 396 -11.49 -7.60 -0.62
N GLY A 397 -11.65 -7.23 0.65
CA GLY A 397 -12.92 -7.11 1.35
C GLY A 397 -12.97 -5.79 2.11
N THR A 398 -14.13 -5.13 2.06
CA THR A 398 -14.53 -3.89 2.76
C THR A 398 -13.38 -3.09 3.37
N LEU A 399 -13.02 -1.95 2.72
CA LEU A 399 -12.17 -0.87 3.26
C LEU A 399 -12.23 -0.88 4.79
N THR A 400 -11.07 -1.05 5.44
CA THR A 400 -10.95 -1.18 6.90
C THR A 400 -11.80 -0.13 7.62
N GLU A 401 -12.61 -0.59 8.56
CA GLU A 401 -13.57 0.20 9.31
C GLU A 401 -12.84 1.37 9.99
N TYR A 402 -13.15 2.60 9.57
CA TYR A 402 -12.84 3.78 10.36
C TYR A 402 -13.31 3.55 11.81
N PRO A 403 -12.66 4.15 12.82
CA PRO A 403 -13.07 3.94 14.20
C PRO A 403 -14.57 4.25 14.33
N ALA A 404 -15.35 3.37 14.96
CA ALA A 404 -16.80 3.51 14.99
C ALA A 404 -17.28 4.84 15.63
N SER A 405 -16.46 5.42 16.50
CA SER A 405 -16.71 6.73 17.11
C SER A 405 -16.20 7.93 16.29
N ALA A 406 -15.52 7.71 15.17
CA ALA A 406 -15.04 8.78 14.30
C ALA A 406 -16.20 9.45 13.55
N PHE A 407 -16.01 10.72 13.18
CA PHE A 407 -17.00 11.43 12.37
C PHE A 407 -16.80 11.10 10.89
N PRO A 408 -17.84 10.69 10.14
CA PRO A 408 -17.69 10.34 8.73
C PRO A 408 -17.50 11.60 7.87
N ILE A 409 -16.49 11.58 7.01
CA ILE A 409 -16.13 12.70 6.14
C ILE A 409 -16.09 12.22 4.67
N ALA A 410 -16.53 13.11 3.79
CA ALA A 410 -16.41 13.00 2.35
C ALA A 410 -15.30 13.93 1.87
N VAL A 411 -14.37 13.43 1.07
CA VAL A 411 -13.36 14.24 0.38
C VAL A 411 -13.70 14.22 -1.11
N SER A 412 -13.82 15.41 -1.70
CA SER A 412 -14.15 15.58 -3.11
C SER A 412 -12.93 15.37 -4.00
N ALA A 413 -13.15 15.26 -5.32
CA ALA A 413 -12.07 15.11 -6.30
C ALA A 413 -11.06 16.28 -6.29
N GLN A 414 -11.47 17.46 -5.83
CA GLN A 414 -10.61 18.64 -5.65
C GLN A 414 -9.85 18.63 -4.30
N GLY A 415 -10.04 17.59 -3.49
CA GLY A 415 -9.42 17.43 -2.18
C GLY A 415 -10.09 18.23 -1.06
N GLU A 416 -11.32 18.71 -1.26
CA GLU A 416 -12.08 19.42 -0.24
C GLU A 416 -12.79 18.45 0.70
N ALA A 417 -12.64 18.65 2.01
CA ALA A 417 -13.42 17.90 3.00
C ALA A 417 -14.85 18.44 3.11
N ARG A 418 -15.80 17.54 3.35
CA ARG A 418 -17.23 17.80 3.57
C ARG A 418 -17.78 16.85 4.61
N ILE A 419 -18.77 17.28 5.38
CA ILE A 419 -19.52 16.33 6.22
C ILE A 419 -20.25 15.36 5.28
N ALA A 420 -20.20 14.07 5.57
CA ALA A 420 -20.90 13.06 4.78
C ALA A 420 -22.39 13.43 4.62
N GLY A 421 -22.97 13.33 3.43
CA GLY A 421 -24.36 13.74 3.15
C GLY A 421 -24.61 15.26 3.12
N ARG A 422 -23.57 16.11 3.13
CA ARG A 422 -23.67 17.57 3.00
C ARG A 422 -22.74 18.13 1.92
N SER A 423 -23.02 19.34 1.48
CA SER A 423 -22.23 20.05 0.45
C SER A 423 -20.94 20.70 0.96
N ARG A 424 -20.78 20.91 2.27
CA ARG A 424 -19.62 21.61 2.85
C ARG A 424 -19.20 21.01 4.19
N TYR A 425 -17.97 21.29 4.60
CA TYR A 425 -17.52 21.09 5.97
C TYR A 425 -18.08 22.18 6.89
N ASP A 426 -18.39 21.81 8.13
CA ASP A 426 -18.92 22.73 9.14
C ASP A 426 -18.36 22.33 10.52
N ALA A 427 -17.21 22.93 10.88
CA ALA A 427 -16.54 22.65 12.15
C ALA A 427 -17.43 22.97 13.36
N GLY A 428 -18.17 24.09 13.28
CA GLY A 428 -19.05 24.54 14.35
C GLY A 428 -20.18 23.54 14.62
N LEU A 429 -20.77 22.99 13.56
CA LEU A 429 -21.80 21.96 13.71
C LEU A 429 -21.29 20.67 14.36
N ILE A 430 -20.08 20.24 13.99
CA ILE A 430 -19.45 19.05 14.59
C ILE A 430 -19.14 19.30 16.07
N ALA A 431 -18.54 20.46 16.38
CA ALA A 431 -18.25 20.86 17.76
C ALA A 431 -19.53 20.94 18.61
N ASP A 432 -20.58 21.62 18.12
CA ASP A 432 -21.87 21.74 18.78
C ASP A 432 -22.47 20.36 19.12
N TYR A 433 -22.38 19.39 18.20
CA TYR A 433 -22.87 18.03 18.40
C TYR A 433 -22.04 17.27 19.45
N GLN A 434 -20.71 17.34 19.35
CA GLN A 434 -19.78 16.71 20.29
C GLN A 434 -19.96 17.28 21.71
N ASP A 435 -20.05 18.60 21.85
CA ASP A 435 -20.31 19.28 23.11
C ASP A 435 -21.69 18.91 23.66
N ALA A 436 -22.70 18.79 22.81
CA ALA A 436 -24.04 18.36 23.22
C ALA A 436 -24.05 16.93 23.78
N LEU A 437 -23.32 16.00 23.15
CA LEU A 437 -23.16 14.64 23.66
C LEU A 437 -22.43 14.62 25.01
N TYR A 438 -21.30 15.34 25.10
CA TYR A 438 -20.50 15.40 26.32
C TYR A 438 -21.28 16.00 27.49
N ASN A 439 -21.90 17.17 27.29
CA ASN A 439 -22.65 17.85 28.33
C ASN A 439 -23.89 17.06 28.75
N THR A 440 -24.55 16.36 27.82
CA THR A 440 -25.67 15.47 28.17
C THR A 440 -25.20 14.31 29.04
N ASN A 441 -24.03 13.73 28.73
CA ASN A 441 -23.44 12.70 29.58
C ASN A 441 -23.06 13.23 30.97
N LEU A 442 -22.43 14.41 31.04
CA LEU A 442 -22.04 15.03 32.30
C LEU A 442 -23.27 15.32 33.18
N ALA A 443 -24.30 15.98 32.62
CA ALA A 443 -25.54 16.27 33.31
C ALA A 443 -26.26 15.00 33.81
N ALA A 444 -26.20 13.91 33.04
CA ALA A 444 -26.72 12.61 33.44
C ALA A 444 -25.93 12.02 34.62
N LEU A 445 -24.59 12.01 34.56
CA LEU A 445 -23.75 11.50 35.65
C LEU A 445 -23.93 12.30 36.94
N ASP A 446 -24.01 13.62 36.85
CA ASP A 446 -24.29 14.51 37.99
C ASP A 446 -25.68 14.27 38.56
N THR A 447 -26.70 14.10 37.70
CA THR A 447 -28.06 13.73 38.14
C THR A 447 -28.07 12.38 38.86
N MET A 448 -27.31 11.39 38.37
CA MET A 448 -27.16 10.11 39.06
C MET A 448 -26.49 10.27 40.43
N ALA A 449 -25.48 11.13 40.54
CA ALA A 449 -24.80 11.41 41.81
C ALA A 449 -25.75 12.10 42.81
N THR A 450 -26.43 13.16 42.37
CA THR A 450 -27.42 13.91 43.17
C THR A 450 -28.57 13.01 43.64
N THR A 451 -29.16 12.21 42.75
CA THR A 451 -30.26 11.31 43.11
C THR A 451 -29.82 10.23 44.09
N ARG A 452 -28.62 9.65 43.94
CA ARG A 452 -28.06 8.69 44.92
C ARG A 452 -27.83 9.32 46.28
N ALA A 453 -27.24 10.52 46.33
CA ALA A 453 -26.99 11.24 47.57
C ALA A 453 -28.32 11.62 48.27
N PHE A 454 -29.31 12.06 47.50
CA PHE A 454 -30.65 12.36 48.01
C PHE A 454 -31.34 11.12 48.57
N ILE A 455 -31.38 10.01 47.81
CA ILE A 455 -32.03 8.77 48.26
C ILE A 455 -31.41 8.27 49.56
N ARG A 456 -30.07 8.30 49.71
CA ARG A 456 -29.41 7.91 50.96
C ARG A 456 -29.84 8.78 52.14
N ARG A 457 -29.89 10.10 51.96
CA ARG A 457 -30.34 11.04 53.01
C ARG A 457 -31.82 10.85 53.34
N ALA A 458 -32.68 10.75 52.32
CA ALA A 458 -34.09 10.49 52.50
C ALA A 458 -34.36 9.17 53.22
N ASP A 459 -33.61 8.10 52.94
CA ASP A 459 -33.76 6.80 53.60
C ASP A 459 -33.42 6.87 55.09
N VAL A 460 -32.37 7.61 55.45
CA VAL A 460 -31.99 7.88 56.84
C VAL A 460 -33.06 8.74 57.52
N GLU A 461 -33.48 9.83 56.90
CA GLU A 461 -34.48 10.75 57.46
C GLU A 461 -35.84 10.08 57.65
N ILE A 462 -36.33 9.33 56.66
CA ILE A 462 -37.56 8.54 56.74
C ILE A 462 -37.49 7.52 57.89
N SER A 463 -36.35 6.85 58.05
CA SER A 463 -36.16 5.86 59.13
C SER A 463 -36.15 6.53 60.51
N LEU A 464 -35.53 7.70 60.64
CA LEU A 464 -35.52 8.48 61.88
C LEU A 464 -36.91 9.03 62.23
N ILE A 465 -37.63 9.55 61.23
CA ILE A 465 -39.02 10.02 61.39
C ILE A 465 -39.92 8.86 61.79
N ALA A 466 -39.79 7.68 61.16
CA ALA A 466 -40.58 6.50 61.53
C ALA A 466 -40.36 6.10 63.00
N ARG A 467 -39.10 6.02 63.45
CA ARG A 467 -38.77 5.71 64.85
C ARG A 467 -39.31 6.76 65.83
N ARG A 468 -39.22 8.05 65.48
CA ARG A 468 -39.77 9.15 66.30
C ARG A 468 -41.28 9.06 66.38
N ALA A 469 -41.97 8.94 65.24
CA ALA A 469 -43.42 8.80 65.19
C ALA A 469 -43.92 7.57 65.97
N ASP A 470 -43.21 6.44 65.92
CA ASP A 470 -43.57 5.25 66.70
C ASP A 470 -43.35 5.45 68.21
N SER A 471 -42.27 6.12 68.61
CA SER A 471 -42.03 6.51 70.02
C SER A 471 -43.11 7.48 70.53
N GLU A 472 -43.49 8.45 69.71
CA GLU A 472 -44.53 9.44 70.03
C GLU A 472 -45.93 8.81 70.08
N LYS A 473 -46.24 7.88 69.18
CA LYS A 473 -47.46 7.06 69.24
C LYS A 473 -47.51 6.20 70.50
N ASN A 474 -46.40 5.56 70.88
CA ASN A 474 -46.33 4.78 72.11
C ASN A 474 -46.53 5.64 73.37
N ARG A 475 -45.98 6.87 73.37
CA ARG A 475 -46.22 7.86 74.43
C ARG A 475 -47.67 8.32 74.47
N LEU A 476 -48.26 8.62 73.33
CA LEU A 476 -49.68 8.99 73.22
C LEU A 476 -50.58 7.85 73.75
N ALA A 477 -50.32 6.62 73.31
CA ALA A 477 -51.05 5.43 73.75
C ALA A 477 -50.84 5.11 75.25
N SER A 478 -49.73 5.52 75.86
CA SER A 478 -49.49 5.43 77.31
C SER A 478 -50.30 6.47 78.07
N ILE A 479 -50.34 7.73 77.59
CA ILE A 479 -51.17 8.79 78.17
C ILE A 479 -52.68 8.47 78.05
N GLU A 480 -53.07 7.76 76.99
CA GLU A 480 -54.44 7.26 76.79
C GLU A 480 -54.76 6.08 77.73
N ARG A 481 -53.85 5.12 77.89
CA ARG A 481 -54.04 3.95 78.76
C ARG A 481 -54.04 4.26 80.26
N HIS A 482 -53.33 5.29 80.71
CA HIS A 482 -53.23 5.63 82.14
C HIS A 482 -54.30 6.62 82.65
N HIS A 483 -55.34 6.94 81.86
CA HIS A 483 -56.43 7.86 82.26
C HIS A 483 -55.94 9.14 82.98
N MET A 484 -54.83 9.74 82.54
CA MET A 484 -54.35 10.99 83.12
C MET A 484 -55.29 12.13 82.72
N GLU A 485 -56.05 12.65 83.70
CA GLU A 485 -57.01 13.75 83.51
C GLU A 485 -56.46 15.08 84.03
N GLY A 486 -56.64 16.15 83.25
CA GLY A 486 -56.21 17.51 83.57
C GLY A 486 -55.80 18.33 82.35
N LYS A 487 -55.83 19.68 82.46
CA LYS A 487 -55.47 20.62 81.38
C LYS A 487 -54.09 20.35 80.77
N THR A 488 -53.14 19.87 81.58
CA THR A 488 -51.77 19.50 81.19
C THR A 488 -51.71 18.24 80.32
N ALA A 489 -52.54 17.23 80.59
CA ALA A 489 -52.59 16.00 79.80
C ALA A 489 -53.22 16.24 78.42
N GLU A 490 -54.24 17.10 78.33
CA GLU A 490 -54.87 17.47 77.07
C GLU A 490 -53.94 18.29 76.16
N GLN A 491 -53.17 19.23 76.75
CA GLN A 491 -52.12 19.96 76.02
C GLN A 491 -51.02 19.03 75.49
N ALA A 492 -50.60 18.04 76.27
CA ALA A 492 -49.63 17.04 75.84
C ALA A 492 -50.15 16.17 74.68
N ARG A 493 -51.42 15.76 74.72
CA ARG A 493 -52.08 15.03 73.61
C ARG A 493 -52.11 15.84 72.33
N ARG A 494 -52.55 17.10 72.38
CA ARG A 494 -52.60 17.99 71.19
C ARG A 494 -51.21 18.22 70.60
N ARG A 495 -50.20 18.39 71.44
CA ARG A 495 -48.80 18.56 70.99
C ARG A 495 -48.27 17.31 70.30
N LEU A 496 -48.44 16.13 70.89
CA LEU A 496 -48.02 14.86 70.29
C LEU A 496 -48.77 14.57 68.98
N ALA A 497 -50.08 14.83 68.92
CA ALA A 497 -50.86 14.66 67.69
C ALA A 497 -50.38 15.60 66.57
N THR A 498 -50.03 16.84 66.90
CA THR A 498 -49.49 17.80 65.93
C THR A 498 -48.10 17.37 65.43
N MET A 499 -47.23 16.89 66.33
CA MET A 499 -45.90 16.39 65.96
C MET A 499 -46.00 15.16 65.04
N ILE A 500 -46.87 14.19 65.38
CA ILE A 500 -47.13 13.02 64.54
C ILE A 500 -47.66 13.44 63.17
N ALA A 501 -48.55 14.43 63.09
CA ALA A 501 -49.09 14.92 61.82
C ALA A 501 -47.99 15.57 60.95
N VAL A 502 -47.17 16.44 61.52
CA VAL A 502 -46.03 17.08 60.82
C VAL A 502 -45.03 16.04 60.33
N ASP A 503 -44.66 15.09 61.18
CA ASP A 503 -43.73 14.00 60.82
C ASP A 503 -44.33 13.07 59.76
N THR A 504 -45.64 12.82 59.80
CA THR A 504 -46.35 12.01 58.77
C THR A 504 -46.34 12.74 57.42
N THR A 505 -46.71 14.02 57.37
CA THR A 505 -46.67 14.82 56.15
C THR A 505 -45.24 14.93 55.60
N ARG A 506 -44.25 15.15 56.47
CA ARG A 506 -42.83 15.19 56.06
C ARG A 506 -42.37 13.84 55.49
N LYS A 507 -42.77 12.72 56.12
CA LYS A 507 -42.47 11.36 55.63
C LYS A 507 -43.09 11.10 54.27
N GLU A 508 -44.33 11.50 54.04
CA GLU A 508 -45.02 11.37 52.75
C GLU A 508 -44.31 12.16 51.66
N LEU A 509 -43.98 13.44 51.93
CA LEU A 509 -43.22 14.29 51.01
C LEU A 509 -41.86 13.68 50.64
N LEU A 510 -41.10 13.20 51.64
CA LEU A 510 -39.81 12.55 51.40
C LEU A 510 -39.96 11.23 50.62
N THR A 511 -41.02 10.47 50.87
CA THR A 511 -41.30 9.22 50.14
C THR A 511 -41.62 9.49 48.67
N ALA A 512 -42.43 10.51 48.39
CA ALA A 512 -42.71 10.97 47.03
C ALA A 512 -41.45 11.49 46.33
N ALA A 513 -40.67 12.35 47.00
CA ALA A 513 -39.40 12.87 46.49
C ALA A 513 -38.37 11.76 46.24
N ARG A 514 -38.32 10.73 47.09
CA ARG A 514 -37.49 9.53 46.91
C ARG A 514 -37.91 8.76 45.65
N SER A 515 -39.21 8.58 45.42
CA SER A 515 -39.71 7.93 44.20
C SER A 515 -39.33 8.70 42.93
N ARG A 516 -39.47 10.04 42.97
CA ARG A 516 -39.01 10.95 41.92
C ARG A 516 -37.50 10.84 41.67
N ALA A 517 -36.71 10.81 42.74
CA ALA A 517 -35.26 10.64 42.65
C ALA A 517 -34.86 9.29 42.02
N ARG A 518 -35.60 8.20 42.30
CA ARG A 518 -35.39 6.91 41.64
C ARG A 518 -35.67 6.99 40.14
N THR A 519 -36.78 7.61 39.76
CA THR A 519 -37.16 7.81 38.35
C THR A 519 -36.09 8.64 37.61
N ALA A 520 -35.67 9.77 38.19
CA ALA A 520 -34.61 10.58 37.63
C ALA A 520 -33.27 9.84 37.55
N GLY A 521 -32.91 9.04 38.56
CA GLY A 521 -31.71 8.21 38.52
C GLY A 521 -31.73 7.17 37.40
N GLN A 522 -32.89 6.56 37.12
CA GLN A 522 -33.07 5.62 36.01
C GLN A 522 -33.00 6.32 34.65
N ASN A 523 -33.67 7.47 34.50
CA ASN A 523 -33.62 8.27 33.27
C ASN A 523 -32.21 8.78 32.98
N ALA A 524 -31.50 9.25 34.01
CA ALA A 524 -30.12 9.70 33.89
C ALA A 524 -29.18 8.55 33.50
N PHE A 525 -29.35 7.36 34.09
CA PHE A 525 -28.62 6.18 33.65
C PHE A 525 -28.85 5.85 32.16
N ARG A 526 -30.11 5.84 31.71
CA ARG A 526 -30.44 5.59 30.29
C ARG A 526 -29.85 6.65 29.37
N ALA A 527 -29.90 7.93 29.77
CA ALA A 527 -29.33 9.03 29.01
C ALA A 527 -27.81 8.92 28.89
N ALA A 528 -27.10 8.60 29.98
CA ALA A 528 -25.65 8.38 29.96
C ALA A 528 -25.25 7.16 29.11
N SER A 529 -25.99 6.05 29.20
CA SER A 529 -25.77 4.89 28.33
C SER A 529 -26.01 5.24 26.86
N ARG A 530 -27.09 5.96 26.56
CA ARG A 530 -27.45 6.29 25.18
C ARG A 530 -26.51 7.33 24.58
N SER A 531 -26.05 8.32 25.33
CA SER A 531 -25.04 9.28 24.83
C SER A 531 -23.71 8.59 24.53
N TYR A 532 -23.32 7.60 25.35
CA TYR A 532 -22.17 6.74 25.09
C TYR A 532 -22.34 5.92 23.80
N GLU A 533 -23.49 5.28 23.59
CA GLU A 533 -23.79 4.53 22.36
C GLU A 533 -23.76 5.41 21.11
N LEU A 534 -24.34 6.62 21.19
CA LEU A 534 -24.33 7.60 20.10
C LEU A 534 -22.89 7.99 19.74
N ALA A 535 -22.04 8.27 20.74
CA ALA A 535 -20.64 8.56 20.50
C ALA A 535 -19.88 7.37 19.93
N ALA A 536 -20.06 6.16 20.49
CA ALA A 536 -19.40 4.94 20.06
C ALA A 536 -19.79 4.48 18.64
N SER A 537 -20.94 4.94 18.13
CA SER A 537 -21.48 4.59 16.80
C SER A 537 -21.60 5.80 15.87
N THR A 538 -20.87 6.88 16.15
CA THR A 538 -20.98 8.15 15.41
C THR A 538 -20.77 7.96 13.90
N PHE A 539 -19.82 7.10 13.50
CA PHE A 539 -19.48 6.87 12.11
C PHE A 539 -20.67 6.35 11.30
N SER A 540 -21.36 5.31 11.81
CA SER A 540 -22.51 4.73 11.13
C SER A 540 -23.75 5.62 11.21
N LEU A 541 -23.98 6.25 12.37
CA LEU A 541 -25.13 7.11 12.61
C LEU A 541 -25.10 8.40 11.79
N CYS A 542 -23.93 8.99 11.56
CA CYS A 542 -23.80 10.26 10.83
C CYS A 542 -23.44 10.09 9.35
N ARG A 543 -23.39 8.85 8.84
CA ARG A 543 -22.94 8.53 7.47
C ARG A 543 -23.71 9.27 6.38
N ASN A 544 -24.99 9.55 6.62
CA ASN A 544 -25.88 10.22 5.66
C ASN A 544 -26.16 11.69 6.04
N GLY A 545 -25.37 12.30 6.93
CA GLY A 545 -25.57 13.69 7.33
C GLY A 545 -25.63 13.92 8.83
N LEU A 546 -25.23 15.14 9.22
CA LEU A 546 -25.50 15.74 10.52
C LEU A 546 -26.18 17.09 10.28
N HIS A 547 -27.33 17.33 10.90
CA HIS A 547 -28.03 18.62 10.77
C HIS A 547 -28.54 19.11 12.12
N ARG A 548 -28.39 20.41 12.38
CA ARG A 548 -28.98 21.04 13.56
C ARG A 548 -30.46 21.32 13.32
N ILE A 549 -31.31 20.90 14.25
CA ILE A 549 -32.73 21.23 14.31
C ILE A 549 -32.89 22.47 15.19
N ILE A 550 -33.58 23.48 14.67
CA ILE A 550 -33.78 24.78 15.34
C ILE A 550 -35.18 24.83 15.98
N SER A 551 -36.18 24.26 15.34
CA SER A 551 -37.58 24.30 15.77
C SER A 551 -38.26 22.95 15.51
N PRO A 552 -39.12 22.43 16.42
CA PRO A 552 -39.73 23.10 17.58
C PRO A 552 -38.85 23.23 18.83
N TYR A 553 -37.74 22.50 18.90
CA TYR A 553 -36.77 22.59 19.99
C TYR A 553 -35.36 22.26 19.45
N PRO A 554 -34.28 22.72 20.13
CA PRO A 554 -32.91 22.41 19.73
C PRO A 554 -32.64 20.89 19.78
N ALA A 555 -32.18 20.33 18.66
CA ALA A 555 -31.83 18.92 18.54
C ALA A 555 -30.85 18.70 17.37
N PHE A 556 -30.34 17.49 17.20
CA PHE A 556 -29.52 17.09 16.08
C PHE A 556 -30.17 15.94 15.31
N LEU A 557 -30.24 16.06 14.00
CA LEU A 557 -30.63 14.99 13.08
C LEU A 557 -29.36 14.24 12.64
N LEU A 558 -29.29 12.96 12.96
CA LEU A 558 -28.19 12.05 12.68
C LEU A 558 -28.61 11.10 11.55
N GLY A 559 -27.86 11.09 10.46
CA GLY A 559 -28.03 10.16 9.34
C GLY A 559 -29.40 10.21 8.67
N ARG A 560 -30.13 11.31 8.87
CA ARG A 560 -31.50 11.52 8.38
C ARG A 560 -32.53 10.50 8.88
N ASP A 561 -32.25 9.86 10.01
CA ASP A 561 -33.17 8.88 10.61
C ASP A 561 -33.38 9.10 12.12
N GLN A 562 -32.31 9.45 12.84
CA GLN A 562 -32.36 9.59 14.29
C GLN A 562 -32.26 11.04 14.73
N VAL A 563 -33.00 11.39 15.78
CA VAL A 563 -32.99 12.71 16.41
C VAL A 563 -32.41 12.58 17.80
N PHE A 564 -31.28 13.26 18.04
CA PHE A 564 -30.67 13.43 19.35
C PHE A 564 -31.15 14.74 19.98
N VAL A 565 -31.76 14.64 21.16
CA VAL A 565 -32.27 15.77 21.95
C VAL A 565 -31.39 15.94 23.19
N PRO A 566 -30.49 16.93 23.20
CA PRO A 566 -29.54 17.10 24.30
C PRO A 566 -30.20 17.65 25.57
N ILE A 567 -29.64 17.32 26.72
CA ILE A 567 -30.07 17.81 28.04
C ILE A 567 -28.85 18.34 28.78
N TYR A 568 -28.70 19.67 28.83
CA TYR A 568 -27.49 20.31 29.34
C TYR A 568 -27.48 20.51 30.87
N GLN A 569 -28.65 20.56 31.50
CA GLN A 569 -28.76 20.89 32.92
C GLN A 569 -28.94 19.62 33.77
N PRO A 570 -28.10 19.38 34.79
CA PRO A 570 -28.34 18.30 35.74
C PRO A 570 -29.56 18.61 36.62
N LEU A 571 -30.12 17.57 37.23
CA LEU A 571 -31.18 17.71 38.23
C LEU A 571 -30.64 18.40 39.49
N ALA A 572 -31.24 19.52 39.86
CA ALA A 572 -31.01 20.15 41.16
C ALA A 572 -31.86 19.47 42.25
N GLU A 573 -31.31 19.32 43.44
CA GLU A 573 -32.02 18.65 44.55
C GLU A 573 -33.34 19.34 44.91
N ALA A 574 -33.40 20.67 44.87
CA ALA A 574 -34.62 21.44 45.15
C ALA A 574 -35.79 21.05 44.22
N GLN A 575 -35.51 20.58 43.00
CA GLN A 575 -36.55 20.18 42.04
C GLN A 575 -37.25 18.87 42.44
N LEU A 576 -36.62 18.04 43.28
CA LEU A 576 -37.24 16.81 43.80
C LEU A 576 -38.39 17.10 44.77
N LEU A 577 -38.27 18.22 45.49
CA LEU A 577 -39.20 18.66 46.54
C LEU A 577 -40.26 19.65 46.03
N ALA A 578 -40.20 20.05 44.75
CA ALA A 578 -41.15 20.99 44.18
C ALA A 578 -42.58 20.42 44.06
N ASP A 579 -43.57 21.31 44.14
CA ASP A 579 -45.00 20.97 44.03
C ASP A 579 -45.38 20.50 42.61
N THR A 580 -44.75 21.07 41.57
CA THR A 580 -44.92 20.67 40.16
C THR A 580 -43.61 20.15 39.55
N PRO A 581 -43.16 18.95 39.93
CA PRO A 581 -41.81 18.42 39.63
C PRO A 581 -41.58 18.14 38.12
N GLU A 582 -42.59 17.66 37.40
CA GLU A 582 -42.44 17.19 36.00
C GLU A 582 -42.22 18.32 35.01
N ARG A 583 -42.71 19.54 35.32
CA ARG A 583 -42.42 20.76 34.56
C ARG A 583 -41.09 21.39 34.96
N ALA A 584 -40.56 21.04 36.13
CA ALA A 584 -39.34 21.63 36.66
C ALA A 584 -38.07 21.02 36.06
N SER A 585 -38.09 19.74 35.65
CA SER A 585 -36.93 19.09 35.05
C SER A 585 -37.31 17.93 34.10
N PRO A 586 -36.69 17.83 32.91
CA PRO A 586 -36.86 16.68 32.02
C PRO A 586 -36.52 15.33 32.66
N TRP A 587 -35.58 15.33 33.62
CA TRP A 587 -35.15 14.11 34.33
C TRP A 587 -36.28 13.43 35.10
N LEU A 588 -37.33 14.17 35.45
CA LEU A 588 -38.46 13.67 36.24
C LEU A 588 -39.59 13.09 35.37
N GLN A 589 -39.49 13.17 34.04
CA GLN A 589 -40.47 12.62 33.11
C GLN A 589 -40.34 11.10 32.98
N ASN A 590 -41.46 10.37 33.06
CA ASN A 590 -41.43 8.92 32.88
C ASN A 590 -40.96 8.54 31.47
N GLY A 591 -39.92 7.71 31.39
CA GLY A 591 -39.44 7.17 30.10
C GLY A 591 -38.71 8.19 29.23
N LEU A 592 -38.01 9.15 29.83
CA LEU A 592 -37.18 10.12 29.12
C LEU A 592 -36.24 9.42 28.12
N SER A 593 -36.31 9.84 26.86
CA SER A 593 -35.38 9.40 25.82
C SER A 593 -34.74 10.59 25.14
N ILE A 594 -33.41 10.61 25.12
CA ILE A 594 -32.58 11.60 24.42
C ILE A 594 -32.36 11.25 22.96
N SER A 595 -32.78 10.06 22.50
CA SER A 595 -32.64 9.60 21.12
C SER A 595 -33.97 9.01 20.65
N LYS A 596 -34.50 9.52 19.53
CA LYS A 596 -35.81 9.14 18.99
C LYS A 596 -35.71 9.01 17.47
N SER A 597 -36.53 8.19 16.85
CA SER A 597 -36.69 8.27 15.38
C SER A 597 -37.38 9.58 15.00
N ILE A 598 -37.23 10.03 13.75
CA ILE A 598 -37.94 11.23 13.25
C ILE A 598 -39.45 11.16 13.55
N ARG A 599 -40.07 9.99 13.30
CA ARG A 599 -41.51 9.78 13.51
C ARG A 599 -41.92 9.90 14.98
N GLN A 600 -41.05 9.49 15.90
CA GLN A 600 -41.28 9.60 17.34
C GLN A 600 -40.99 11.00 17.88
N ALA A 601 -40.02 11.70 17.29
CA ALA A 601 -39.65 13.06 17.67
C ALA A 601 -40.69 14.09 17.20
N PHE A 602 -41.25 13.91 16.00
CA PHE A 602 -42.09 14.91 15.36
C PHE A 602 -43.39 14.30 14.82
N ALA A 603 -44.52 14.66 15.45
CA ALA A 603 -45.84 14.28 14.96
C ALA A 603 -46.21 14.93 13.61
N ARG A 604 -45.55 16.05 13.25
CA ARG A 604 -45.74 16.77 11.97
C ARG A 604 -44.38 17.19 11.38
N PRO A 605 -43.70 16.32 10.62
CA PRO A 605 -42.36 16.58 10.07
C PRO A 605 -42.25 17.86 9.23
N GLY A 606 -43.27 18.20 8.43
CA GLY A 606 -43.27 19.39 7.56
C GLY A 606 -43.26 20.75 8.29
N LYS A 607 -43.36 20.79 9.62
CA LYS A 607 -43.20 22.02 10.42
C LYS A 607 -41.80 22.15 11.05
N VAL A 608 -40.95 21.14 10.91
CA VAL A 608 -39.62 21.10 11.51
C VAL A 608 -38.66 21.93 10.66
N ARG A 609 -37.90 22.82 11.32
CA ARG A 609 -36.86 23.64 10.68
C ARG A 609 -35.48 23.22 11.14
N THR A 610 -34.59 23.02 10.17
CA THR A 610 -33.17 22.77 10.39
C THR A 610 -32.35 24.01 10.03
N GLY A 611 -31.07 24.04 10.43
CA GLY A 611 -30.13 25.09 10.01
C GLY A 611 -29.89 25.15 8.50
N SER A 612 -30.27 24.10 7.76
CA SER A 612 -30.14 24.01 6.30
C SER A 612 -31.46 24.24 5.54
N GLY A 613 -32.58 24.44 6.24
CA GLY A 613 -33.90 24.60 5.64
C GLY A 613 -34.98 23.69 6.24
N PRO A 614 -36.15 23.55 5.60
CA PRO A 614 -37.20 22.62 6.02
C PRO A 614 -36.70 21.17 6.09
N LEU A 615 -37.22 20.38 7.04
CA LEU A 615 -36.80 18.98 7.20
C LEU A 615 -36.97 18.16 5.91
N ASP A 616 -38.07 18.33 5.19
CA ASP A 616 -38.33 17.57 3.95
C ASP A 616 -37.27 17.84 2.87
N MET A 617 -36.74 19.07 2.81
CA MET A 617 -35.64 19.43 1.91
C MET A 617 -34.34 18.74 2.32
N VAL A 618 -34.04 18.68 3.62
CA VAL A 618 -32.85 17.99 4.14
C VAL A 618 -32.93 16.47 3.94
N LEU A 619 -34.13 15.88 4.08
CA LEU A 619 -34.34 14.47 3.82
C LEU A 619 -34.23 14.14 2.32
N ALA A 620 -34.56 15.10 1.45
CA ALA A 620 -34.44 14.99 0.00
C ALA A 620 -33.07 15.42 -0.56
N GLU A 621 -32.26 16.14 0.22
CA GLU A 621 -30.87 16.46 -0.12
C GLU A 621 -30.13 15.14 -0.38
N HIS A 622 -29.32 15.03 -1.42
CA HIS A 622 -28.42 13.89 -1.60
C HIS A 622 -27.01 14.45 -1.60
N GLY A 623 -26.07 13.74 -0.97
CA GLY A 623 -24.66 14.09 -1.09
C GLY A 623 -24.30 14.17 -2.58
N GLY A 624 -23.56 15.21 -2.98
CA GLY A 624 -23.17 15.34 -4.37
C GLY A 624 -22.33 14.14 -4.83
N ASN A 625 -22.56 13.65 -6.05
CA ASN A 625 -21.86 12.51 -6.67
C ASN A 625 -20.35 12.73 -6.92
N ASP A 626 -19.75 13.83 -6.47
CA ASP A 626 -18.35 14.21 -6.76
C ASP A 626 -17.34 13.63 -5.74
N LEU A 627 -17.66 12.44 -5.21
CA LEU A 627 -16.75 11.68 -4.35
C LEU A 627 -15.66 11.03 -5.18
N ILE A 628 -14.43 11.10 -4.68
CA ILE A 628 -13.34 10.39 -5.33
C ILE A 628 -13.55 8.89 -5.19
N LYS A 629 -13.56 8.17 -6.31
CA LYS A 629 -13.74 6.72 -6.35
C LYS A 629 -12.39 6.00 -6.28
N PRO A 630 -12.32 4.81 -5.66
CA PRO A 630 -11.11 4.01 -5.67
C PRO A 630 -10.67 3.70 -7.11
N ALA A 631 -9.38 3.81 -7.38
CA ALA A 631 -8.81 3.55 -8.70
C ALA A 631 -7.46 2.83 -8.60
N THR A 632 -7.22 1.95 -9.55
CA THR A 632 -5.97 1.22 -9.75
C THR A 632 -5.53 1.50 -11.16
N ILE A 633 -4.27 1.90 -11.32
CA ILE A 633 -3.65 2.19 -12.61
C ILE A 633 -2.47 1.23 -12.74
N ILE A 634 -2.42 0.53 -13.87
CA ILE A 634 -1.34 -0.39 -14.19
C ILE A 634 -0.62 0.13 -15.43
N LEU A 635 0.70 0.20 -15.34
CA LEU A 635 1.61 0.42 -16.47
C LEU A 635 2.33 -0.91 -16.71
N ASP A 636 2.10 -1.53 -17.87
CA ASP A 636 2.68 -2.82 -18.26
C ASP A 636 3.99 -2.62 -19.02
N ALA A 637 5.02 -3.42 -18.72
CA ALA A 637 6.28 -3.41 -19.44
C ALA A 637 6.11 -3.86 -20.90
N LEU A 638 5.14 -4.75 -21.20
CA LEU A 638 4.90 -5.24 -22.56
C LEU A 638 4.38 -4.15 -23.51
N ASP A 639 3.81 -3.07 -22.98
CA ASP A 639 3.37 -1.93 -23.78
C ASP A 639 4.52 -1.20 -24.46
N PHE A 640 5.75 -1.30 -23.94
CA PHE A 640 6.93 -0.78 -24.62
C PHE A 640 7.35 -1.61 -25.84
N GLU A 641 6.93 -2.86 -25.90
CA GLU A 641 7.37 -3.83 -26.90
C GLU A 641 6.33 -4.13 -27.98
N SER A 642 5.04 -3.87 -27.69
CA SER A 642 3.91 -4.23 -28.56
C SER A 642 3.85 -3.48 -29.91
N GLY A 643 4.69 -2.47 -30.11
CA GLY A 643 4.65 -1.57 -31.28
C GLY A 643 3.44 -0.65 -31.33
N VAL A 644 2.50 -0.79 -30.39
CA VAL A 644 1.36 0.09 -30.15
C VAL A 644 1.79 1.21 -29.21
N ALA A 645 1.10 2.35 -29.24
CA ALA A 645 1.32 3.39 -28.24
C ALA A 645 1.02 2.84 -26.83
N PRO A 646 1.92 3.01 -25.84
CA PRO A 646 1.69 2.58 -24.47
C PRO A 646 0.38 3.14 -23.91
N SER A 647 -0.34 2.35 -23.11
CA SER A 647 -1.64 2.73 -22.59
C SER A 647 -1.74 2.54 -21.08
N THR A 648 -2.43 3.45 -20.40
CA THR A 648 -2.68 3.27 -18.96
C THR A 648 -3.90 2.40 -18.78
N HIS A 649 -3.78 1.35 -17.97
CA HIS A 649 -4.86 0.41 -17.70
C HIS A 649 -5.51 0.75 -16.37
N ILE A 650 -6.83 1.00 -16.37
CA ILE A 650 -7.53 1.48 -15.17
C ILE A 650 -8.64 0.53 -14.74
N ALA A 651 -8.74 0.25 -13.44
CA ALA A 651 -9.83 -0.52 -12.82
C ALA A 651 -10.13 -0.05 -11.39
N THR A 652 -11.28 -0.42 -10.83
CA THR A 652 -11.53 -0.28 -9.38
C THR A 652 -10.89 -1.41 -8.57
N LEU A 653 -10.71 -2.58 -9.18
CA LEU A 653 -10.11 -3.77 -8.58
C LEU A 653 -8.63 -3.55 -8.27
N TYR A 654 -8.15 -4.14 -7.18
CA TYR A 654 -6.72 -4.22 -6.90
C TYR A 654 -6.25 -5.69 -6.87
N PRO A 655 -5.40 -6.12 -7.84
CA PRO A 655 -5.04 -7.54 -8.01
C PRO A 655 -3.99 -8.05 -7.03
N PHE A 656 -3.14 -7.18 -6.47
CA PHE A 656 -2.05 -7.54 -5.57
C PHE A 656 -2.38 -7.27 -4.09
N ALA A 657 -3.68 -7.18 -3.80
CA ALA A 657 -4.22 -7.09 -2.46
C ALA A 657 -3.76 -8.27 -1.58
N ASN A 658 -3.58 -8.03 -0.28
CA ASN A 658 -3.20 -9.05 0.71
C ASN A 658 -1.83 -9.73 0.54
N GLN A 659 -0.99 -9.23 -0.36
CA GLN A 659 0.33 -9.79 -0.56
C GLN A 659 1.34 -9.11 0.37
N PRO A 660 2.25 -9.88 0.98
CA PRO A 660 3.28 -9.30 1.84
C PRO A 660 4.32 -8.53 1.03
N VAL A 661 5.22 -7.86 1.74
CA VAL A 661 6.53 -7.44 1.27
C VAL A 661 7.46 -8.66 1.42
N PRO A 662 7.90 -9.31 0.33
CA PRO A 662 8.89 -10.37 0.38
C PRO A 662 10.19 -9.97 1.07
N GLU A 663 10.91 -10.97 1.57
CA GLU A 663 12.26 -10.79 2.11
C GLU A 663 13.16 -10.07 1.10
N ALA A 664 14.08 -9.26 1.62
CA ALA A 664 15.01 -8.40 0.91
C ALA A 664 14.38 -7.24 0.11
N GLN A 665 13.04 -7.10 0.07
CA GLN A 665 12.39 -6.04 -0.71
C GLN A 665 12.15 -4.76 0.10
N GLY A 666 12.07 -3.64 -0.63
CA GLY A 666 11.93 -2.31 -0.05
C GLY A 666 10.48 -1.95 0.25
N PHE A 667 10.28 -1.25 1.36
CA PHE A 667 9.01 -0.64 1.76
C PHE A 667 9.24 0.84 2.10
N PHE A 668 8.51 1.73 1.45
CA PHE A 668 8.55 3.16 1.71
C PHE A 668 7.28 3.62 2.41
N TYR A 669 7.39 4.51 3.37
CA TYR A 669 6.25 5.13 4.02
C TYR A 669 6.48 6.61 4.34
N ASP A 670 5.49 7.43 3.94
CA ASP A 670 5.35 8.80 4.40
C ASP A 670 3.93 9.04 4.94
N LYS A 671 3.84 9.41 6.23
CA LYS A 671 2.57 9.68 6.92
C LYS A 671 1.83 10.92 6.43
N ARG A 672 2.57 11.94 5.97
CA ARG A 672 2.06 13.27 5.65
C ARG A 672 2.64 13.77 4.32
N ALA A 673 2.61 12.88 3.33
CA ALA A 673 3.16 13.10 2.00
C ALA A 673 2.57 14.33 1.32
N LEU A 674 1.25 14.47 1.35
CA LEU A 674 0.53 15.47 0.58
C LEU A 674 -0.54 16.14 1.43
N SER A 675 -0.82 17.42 1.17
CA SER A 675 -2.05 18.06 1.65
C SER A 675 -2.85 18.66 0.50
N THR A 676 -4.16 18.45 0.54
CA THR A 676 -5.14 19.03 -0.38
C THR A 676 -6.21 19.79 0.39
N GLY A 677 -7.01 20.61 -0.32
CA GLY A 677 -8.07 21.40 0.30
C GLY A 677 -7.54 22.57 1.14
N GLN A 678 -8.45 23.43 1.61
CA GLN A 678 -8.08 24.67 2.31
C GLN A 678 -8.58 24.71 3.76
N ASP A 679 -9.84 24.33 4.01
CA ASP A 679 -10.40 24.33 5.36
C ASP A 679 -11.51 23.27 5.54
N PRO A 680 -11.24 22.15 6.24
CA PRO A 680 -9.96 21.74 6.78
C PRO A 680 -9.03 21.27 5.65
N LYS A 681 -7.72 21.40 5.89
CA LYS A 681 -6.73 20.71 5.08
C LYS A 681 -6.93 19.21 5.20
N VAL A 682 -6.81 18.48 4.10
CA VAL A 682 -6.81 17.01 4.06
C VAL A 682 -5.39 16.55 3.84
N VAL A 683 -4.88 15.70 4.71
CA VAL A 683 -3.54 15.14 4.62
C VAL A 683 -3.62 13.71 4.11
N TRP A 684 -2.70 13.34 3.23
CA TRP A 684 -2.59 12.02 2.62
C TRP A 684 -1.27 11.38 3.00
N SER A 685 -1.28 10.05 3.13
CA SER A 685 -0.07 9.24 3.29
C SER A 685 0.28 8.54 1.99
N VAL A 686 1.57 8.34 1.75
CA VAL A 686 2.09 7.50 0.67
C VAL A 686 2.69 6.24 1.27
N VAL A 687 2.43 5.11 0.62
CA VAL A 687 3.24 3.90 0.80
C VAL A 687 3.72 3.39 -0.53
N MET A 688 4.90 2.77 -0.53
CA MET A 688 5.43 2.09 -1.68
C MET A 688 5.96 0.73 -1.28
N ARG A 689 5.89 -0.24 -2.18
CA ARG A 689 6.77 -1.41 -2.13
C ARG A 689 7.52 -1.52 -3.43
N ASP A 690 8.79 -1.87 -3.31
CA ASP A 690 9.69 -2.06 -4.42
C ASP A 690 10.21 -3.49 -4.41
N CYS A 691 9.66 -4.30 -5.31
CA CYS A 691 9.99 -5.71 -5.42
C CYS A 691 11.29 -5.97 -6.19
N GLN A 692 11.85 -4.93 -6.81
CA GLN A 692 13.03 -4.99 -7.68
C GLN A 692 14.28 -4.32 -7.07
N ALA A 693 14.15 -3.70 -5.90
CA ALA A 693 15.26 -3.06 -5.19
C ALA A 693 16.42 -4.02 -4.85
N ARG A 694 16.14 -5.31 -4.56
CA ARG A 694 17.15 -6.32 -4.20
C ARG A 694 16.81 -7.71 -4.76
N GLN A 695 17.83 -8.38 -5.28
CA GLN A 695 17.84 -9.75 -5.80
C GLN A 695 19.02 -10.54 -5.20
N ASP A 696 19.09 -10.67 -3.87
CA ASP A 696 20.10 -11.50 -3.21
C ASP A 696 19.61 -12.94 -3.04
N GLY A 697 20.47 -13.93 -3.38
CA GLY A 697 20.25 -15.34 -3.03
C GLY A 697 19.72 -16.25 -4.14
N SER A 698 19.50 -17.53 -3.81
CA SER A 698 19.06 -18.58 -4.75
C SER A 698 17.66 -18.36 -5.34
N GLN A 699 16.93 -17.35 -4.88
CA GLN A 699 15.71 -16.85 -5.51
C GLN A 699 15.87 -15.33 -5.74
N PRO A 700 16.03 -14.85 -6.98
CA PRO A 700 16.03 -13.42 -7.25
C PRO A 700 14.72 -12.79 -6.75
N GLY A 701 14.75 -11.51 -6.37
CA GLY A 701 13.59 -10.76 -5.86
C GLY A 701 12.36 -11.07 -6.71
N ARG A 702 11.46 -11.89 -6.15
CA ARG A 702 10.30 -12.37 -6.88
C ARG A 702 9.31 -11.21 -6.96
N THR A 703 9.06 -10.76 -8.18
CA THR A 703 7.84 -10.05 -8.55
C THR A 703 6.62 -10.78 -7.96
N LEU A 704 5.57 -10.04 -7.66
CA LEU A 704 4.39 -10.64 -7.05
C LEU A 704 3.35 -10.98 -8.11
N VAL A 705 2.94 -12.26 -8.17
CA VAL A 705 1.87 -12.72 -9.05
C VAL A 705 0.53 -12.27 -8.48
N GLY A 706 -0.36 -11.71 -9.30
CA GLY A 706 -1.69 -11.29 -8.84
C GLY A 706 -2.54 -12.42 -8.25
N SER A 707 -3.52 -12.05 -7.43
CA SER A 707 -4.38 -13.00 -6.69
C SER A 707 -5.35 -13.84 -7.53
N ASP A 708 -5.61 -13.46 -8.79
CA ASP A 708 -6.56 -14.10 -9.70
C ASP A 708 -5.92 -14.29 -11.09
N TRP A 709 -6.14 -15.41 -11.76
CA TRP A 709 -5.43 -15.75 -13.00
C TRP A 709 -5.87 -14.89 -14.20
N HIS A 710 -7.00 -14.18 -14.08
CA HIS A 710 -7.58 -13.35 -15.14
C HIS A 710 -7.95 -11.93 -14.65
N TRP A 711 -7.18 -11.38 -13.71
CA TRP A 711 -7.45 -10.01 -13.24
C TRP A 711 -7.22 -8.96 -14.34
N CYS A 712 -6.35 -9.24 -15.31
CA CYS A 712 -5.98 -8.40 -16.44
C CYS A 712 -7.18 -8.04 -17.35
N ASP A 713 -8.18 -8.93 -17.45
CA ASP A 713 -9.39 -8.72 -18.25
C ASP A 713 -10.35 -7.68 -17.66
N LYS A 714 -10.19 -7.35 -16.36
CA LYS A 714 -11.07 -6.45 -15.61
C LYS A 714 -10.64 -4.99 -15.71
N PHE A 715 -9.58 -4.70 -16.45
CA PHE A 715 -9.04 -3.38 -16.70
C PHE A 715 -9.60 -2.76 -17.98
N SER A 716 -9.56 -1.43 -18.07
CA SER A 716 -9.92 -0.69 -19.26
C SER A 716 -8.77 0.22 -19.72
N PRO A 717 -8.16 -0.03 -20.89
CA PRO A 717 -8.36 -1.21 -21.74
C PRO A 717 -7.88 -2.50 -21.03
N PRO A 718 -8.31 -3.70 -21.47
CA PRO A 718 -7.79 -4.96 -20.95
C PRO A 718 -6.28 -5.05 -21.14
N ILE A 719 -5.60 -5.72 -20.20
CA ILE A 719 -4.16 -5.98 -20.31
C ILE A 719 -3.99 -7.31 -21.05
N GLY A 720 -3.08 -7.37 -22.03
CA GLY A 720 -2.93 -8.54 -22.90
C GLY A 720 -2.46 -9.81 -22.17
N SER A 721 -1.76 -9.65 -21.05
CA SER A 721 -1.41 -10.72 -20.12
C SER A 721 -1.51 -10.19 -18.69
N CYS A 722 -1.48 -11.06 -17.68
CA CYS A 722 -1.50 -10.62 -16.28
C CYS A 722 -0.05 -10.44 -15.78
N PRO A 723 0.50 -9.20 -15.76
CA PRO A 723 1.89 -8.95 -15.37
C PRO A 723 2.13 -9.21 -13.88
N GLU A 724 3.38 -9.48 -13.53
CA GLU A 724 3.77 -9.57 -12.13
C GLU A 724 4.17 -8.19 -11.59
N LEU A 725 3.88 -7.92 -10.32
CA LEU A 725 4.16 -6.62 -9.73
C LEU A 725 5.66 -6.43 -9.51
N ALA A 726 6.22 -5.37 -10.12
CA ALA A 726 7.58 -4.92 -9.86
C ALA A 726 7.63 -3.83 -8.80
N VAL A 727 6.74 -2.83 -8.91
CA VAL A 727 6.66 -1.70 -7.97
C VAL A 727 5.21 -1.34 -7.76
N GLU A 728 4.85 -1.03 -6.52
CA GLU A 728 3.56 -0.45 -6.19
C GLU A 728 3.74 0.87 -5.46
N PHE A 729 2.96 1.86 -5.88
CA PHE A 729 2.76 3.13 -5.20
C PHE A 729 1.30 3.27 -4.76
N GLN A 730 1.05 3.60 -3.50
CA GLN A 730 -0.29 3.98 -3.05
C GLN A 730 -0.34 5.37 -2.41
N LEU A 731 -1.33 6.16 -2.83
CA LEU A 731 -1.75 7.38 -2.14
C LEU A 731 -3.08 7.12 -1.44
N ARG A 732 -3.16 7.36 -0.12
CA ARG A 732 -4.32 6.92 0.67
C ARG A 732 -4.53 7.69 1.96
N ARG A 733 -5.58 7.28 2.69
CA ARG A 733 -5.98 7.74 4.01
C ARG A 733 -6.08 9.27 4.04
N PRO A 734 -7.00 9.87 3.27
CA PRO A 734 -7.27 11.29 3.40
C PRO A 734 -7.77 11.56 4.83
N LEU A 735 -7.03 12.36 5.59
CA LEU A 735 -7.34 12.72 6.96
C LEU A 735 -7.54 14.24 7.07
N PRO A 736 -8.74 14.73 7.41
CA PRO A 736 -8.96 16.14 7.65
C PRO A 736 -8.24 16.58 8.92
N GLU A 737 -7.59 17.73 8.86
CA GLU A 737 -6.96 18.42 9.99
C GLU A 737 -7.84 19.59 10.43
N PRO A 738 -8.87 19.34 11.26
CA PRO A 738 -9.75 20.38 11.76
C PRO A 738 -9.01 21.36 12.67
N ARG A 739 -9.40 22.64 12.63
CA ARG A 739 -8.98 23.65 13.60
C ARG A 739 -10.07 23.87 14.64
N GLY A 740 -9.69 23.94 15.92
CA GLY A 740 -10.58 24.41 17.00
C GLY A 740 -11.68 23.44 17.46
N LEU A 741 -11.61 22.14 17.14
CA LEU A 741 -12.52 21.14 17.72
C LEU A 741 -12.05 20.71 19.13
N PRO A 742 -12.95 20.31 20.03
CA PRO A 742 -12.58 19.84 21.37
C PRO A 742 -11.92 18.45 21.30
N PHE A 743 -10.58 18.43 21.28
CA PHE A 743 -9.78 17.25 20.91
C PHE A 743 -9.59 16.17 21.99
N ASP A 744 -10.03 16.39 23.23
CA ASP A 744 -9.76 15.48 24.37
C ASP A 744 -11.01 15.20 25.23
N THR A 745 -12.19 15.24 24.60
CA THR A 745 -13.46 15.01 25.28
C THR A 745 -13.84 13.53 25.23
N PHE A 746 -14.17 12.96 26.39
CA PHE A 746 -14.55 11.55 26.53
C PHE A 746 -15.95 11.40 27.12
N ILE A 747 -16.70 10.42 26.61
CA ILE A 747 -17.94 9.96 27.23
C ILE A 747 -17.65 8.72 28.06
N ARG A 748 -18.24 8.65 29.26
CA ARG A 748 -18.07 7.52 30.19
C ARG A 748 -19.30 6.64 30.20
N ASP A 749 -19.11 5.35 29.92
CA ASP A 749 -20.14 4.33 30.08
C ASP A 749 -20.52 4.18 31.57
N PRO A 750 -21.80 4.36 31.94
CA PRO A 750 -22.21 4.25 33.34
C PRO A 750 -22.16 2.80 33.88
N VAL A 751 -22.24 1.78 33.03
CA VAL A 751 -22.19 0.35 33.36
C VAL A 751 -20.75 -0.13 33.48
N TYR A 752 -20.00 -0.09 32.38
CA TYR A 752 -18.66 -0.68 32.30
C TYR A 752 -17.53 0.28 32.68
N LYS A 753 -17.86 1.56 32.93
CA LYS A 753 -16.89 2.64 33.22
C LYS A 753 -15.86 2.88 32.12
N ARG A 754 -16.09 2.34 30.92
CA ARG A 754 -15.28 2.58 29.72
C ARG A 754 -15.40 4.04 29.27
N GLN A 755 -14.33 4.57 28.69
CA GLN A 755 -14.31 5.91 28.11
C GLN A 755 -14.20 5.79 26.60
N THR A 756 -15.03 6.56 25.88
CA THR A 756 -14.98 6.67 24.42
C THR A 756 -14.65 8.12 24.04
N PRO A 757 -13.56 8.37 23.29
CA PRO A 757 -13.24 9.70 22.80
C PRO A 757 -14.23 10.15 21.72
N LEU A 758 -14.57 11.43 21.71
CA LEU A 758 -15.39 12.04 20.66
C LEU A 758 -14.64 12.25 19.34
N ILE A 759 -13.32 12.38 19.40
CA ILE A 759 -12.42 12.29 18.25
C ILE A 759 -11.41 11.20 18.57
N PRO A 760 -11.56 9.98 18.02
CA PRO A 760 -10.69 8.88 18.37
C PRO A 760 -9.26 9.12 17.83
N PRO A 761 -8.24 8.64 18.55
CA PRO A 761 -6.89 8.60 18.01
C PRO A 761 -6.85 7.62 16.83
N LEU A 762 -6.05 7.95 15.82
CA LEU A 762 -5.81 7.08 14.69
C LEU A 762 -5.04 5.84 15.17
N PRO A 763 -5.62 4.63 15.06
CA PRO A 763 -4.93 3.42 15.47
C PRO A 763 -3.80 3.09 14.49
N ALA A 764 -2.78 2.38 14.97
CA ALA A 764 -1.68 1.90 14.14
C ALA A 764 -2.19 1.04 12.96
N GLN A 765 -3.28 0.29 13.13
CA GLN A 765 -3.80 -0.58 12.06
C GLN A 765 -4.36 0.18 10.85
N MET A 766 -4.63 1.50 10.99
CA MET A 766 -5.06 2.33 9.87
C MET A 766 -3.91 2.88 9.02
N MET A 767 -2.67 2.45 9.29
CA MET A 767 -1.52 2.81 8.45
C MET A 767 -1.73 2.46 7.00
#